data_AF-A0A816KF31-F1
#
_entry.id   AF-A0A816KF31-F1
#
_cell.length_a   1.000
_cell.length_b   1.000
_cell.length_c   1.000
_cell.angle_alpha   90.00
_cell.angle_beta   90.00
_cell.angle_gamma   90.00
#
_symmetry.space_group_name_H-M   'P 1'
#
loop_
_entity.id
_entity.type
_entity.pdbx_description
1 polymer ?
#
loop_
_entity_poly.entity_id
_entity_poly.type
_entity_poly.pdbx_seq_one_letter_code
_entity_poly.pdbx_strand_id
1 'polypeptide(L)'
;MQASTILLYGLVLIQLFAAQTNAKRSRSPWQTLSGDAPLVIASGGFSGLFPDSILDAYKLAMQTSVPGAVLWCDVQLTKDDFGMCYPDLKLNNHSTIESVYPKRRKSYLVNGVPTNGWFTIDFSLRDLKNVSLIQGILSQTGKIHGNGFSILTVQDVTAQIKPESIWLNVQHDAFYAQHNLSMSSFLVSASRTVSIDYISSPELNFFQKITGHFGRNGPRILVPKSYIFPLDDKQYLLPPTSLVHDAHKAGLQVYVSGFSNDANIAYNYSFDPVSEYLSFMDNGDFSVDGVLSDFPITASASIDCFSHIGRNATKQVDFLVISKHGAGGDYPGCTNLAYDKAIKDGADVIDCSVQMSREGKPFCSNSIDLEKSTMAAQTPLRNRSTIIPEISSHAGIYTFSLTWPEIYNLTPAISNPYRNPNERDSGRIMSLFEFLNLAKNSTTLSGILISVENAVYLREKKGLDLAKAVLDTLTEAGYSNGTTTKRVMIQSTNSSVLVDIKKQSKSETVYKVEKPIDDISDSAIEDIKKFADAVVIIKPSVLPLSDDSFVTGKTNVVERLQKSKLLIYVELLQNEFVSDATVEINSYITGAGINGTITEFPFTASKYKRNRCLGTKETLPPSSKHSSKPVFKDDYVAGPPLPPNLIFTNDGRYKLCSQPFSCGDQKDLLYPFLIPDREECGYPGFMLNCSSGFAELTVSSVKFRILMADYDLHFITLARMDYTDNLCPSNPRNEQFNQSALQFADGTKLLTILYDCRDLPSNISNSLVYNYVTDFQCEEDMEGLRNYCFVKNSSSALLYMRDGTKDLEKNCKKEVSIPVRESTLPSLCSDNPNKSLEKGFNLEIKQDCLVCLESNGACGYNRGFVCYCDDGTHGHNCYGSLVNAIHKVAGSIAGVVLFVILLLFFRHYLRMKELRLRQQNLKSLIPLKHYTYAKVKRITKSFAEVVGRGGFGIVYRGTLSDGRMVAVKLLKDSKGNGEDFTNEVASMSQTSHLNIVTLLGFCSEGSKRAIIYEFLGNGSLDKFISDKSLVNLDWATLYEIALGVARGLEYLHHGCKTRIVHFDIKPQNVLLDENFCPKVSDFGLAKLCEKKESVLSLLDTRGAVGYIAPEMISRVYGSLSYKSDVYSYGMLVLEMIGARNKESAHQDSASNTSSIYFPEWVYRDLELGKPRRLTENGINNEEEELAKKMALVGLWCIQPSPLDRPPMNRVVEMMEGSLEALEVPPRPVLQQIPTAPLQESLTL
;
A
#
# COMPACT_ATOMS: atom_id res chain seq x y z
N MET A 1 -8.19 -76.06 -46.64
CA MET A 1 -7.54 -76.20 -45.31
C MET A 1 -6.17 -75.51 -45.17
N GLN A 2 -5.76 -74.59 -46.07
CA GLN A 2 -4.53 -73.80 -45.89
C GLN A 2 -4.73 -72.27 -45.90
N ALA A 3 -5.94 -71.77 -46.23
CA ALA A 3 -6.23 -70.32 -46.21
C ALA A 3 -6.69 -69.82 -44.82
N SER A 4 -7.25 -70.69 -43.97
CA SER A 4 -7.79 -70.28 -42.65
C SER A 4 -6.74 -70.18 -41.55
N THR A 5 -5.58 -70.83 -41.70
CA THR A 5 -4.49 -70.80 -40.71
C THR A 5 -3.61 -69.56 -40.87
N ILE A 6 -3.47 -69.00 -42.08
CA ILE A 6 -2.66 -67.80 -42.34
C ILE A 6 -3.40 -66.53 -41.87
N LEU A 7 -4.73 -66.50 -41.95
CA LEU A 7 -5.52 -65.37 -41.43
C LEU A 7 -5.48 -65.27 -39.90
N LEU A 8 -5.43 -66.40 -39.20
CA LEU A 8 -5.36 -66.42 -37.72
C LEU A 8 -3.98 -65.96 -37.21
N TYR A 9 -2.89 -66.36 -37.86
CA TYR A 9 -1.54 -65.88 -37.51
C TYR A 9 -1.34 -64.40 -37.86
N GLY A 10 -1.94 -63.92 -38.95
CA GLY A 10 -1.92 -62.50 -39.31
C GLY A 10 -2.69 -61.61 -38.31
N LEU A 11 -3.86 -62.06 -37.85
CA LEU A 11 -4.66 -61.32 -36.85
C LEU A 11 -4.00 -61.33 -35.45
N VAL A 12 -3.35 -62.42 -35.05
CA VAL A 12 -2.62 -62.50 -33.78
C VAL A 12 -1.32 -61.67 -33.81
N LEU A 13 -0.63 -61.59 -34.95
CA LEU A 13 0.52 -60.69 -35.12
C LEU A 13 0.12 -59.21 -35.16
N ILE A 14 -1.03 -58.86 -35.77
CA ILE A 14 -1.55 -57.49 -35.75
C ILE A 14 -2.02 -57.09 -34.34
N GLN A 15 -2.60 -58.01 -33.56
CA GLN A 15 -2.93 -57.72 -32.15
C GLN A 15 -1.70 -57.70 -31.23
N LEU A 16 -0.65 -58.48 -31.50
CA LEU A 16 0.62 -58.38 -30.77
C LEU A 16 1.42 -57.12 -31.12
N PHE A 17 1.35 -56.63 -32.36
CA PHE A 17 1.92 -55.33 -32.74
C PHE A 17 1.11 -54.15 -32.20
N ALA A 18 -0.23 -54.25 -32.13
CA ALA A 18 -1.08 -53.25 -31.46
C ALA A 18 -0.90 -53.24 -29.93
N ALA A 19 -0.52 -54.36 -29.33
CA ALA A 19 -0.20 -54.45 -27.89
C ALA A 19 1.25 -54.05 -27.57
N GLN A 20 2.18 -54.05 -28.53
CA GLN A 20 3.57 -53.61 -28.32
C GLN A 20 3.86 -52.15 -28.70
N THR A 21 2.96 -51.45 -29.40
CA THR A 21 3.05 -49.99 -29.55
C THR A 21 2.63 -49.21 -28.30
N ASN A 22 2.08 -49.88 -27.28
CA ASN A 22 1.72 -49.26 -25.99
C ASN A 22 2.77 -49.41 -24.89
N ALA A 23 3.93 -50.02 -25.18
CA ALA A 23 4.96 -50.28 -24.17
C ALA A 23 6.27 -49.50 -24.35
N LYS A 24 6.36 -48.59 -25.32
CA LYS A 24 7.56 -47.74 -25.55
C LYS A 24 7.28 -46.30 -26.03
N ARG A 25 6.13 -45.71 -25.67
CA ARG A 25 6.08 -44.24 -25.52
C ARG A 25 6.45 -43.94 -24.09
N SER A 26 7.48 -43.12 -23.88
CA SER A 26 7.69 -42.45 -22.60
C SER A 26 6.35 -41.86 -22.17
N ARG A 27 5.69 -42.43 -21.16
CA ARG A 27 4.45 -41.86 -20.64
C ARG A 27 4.82 -40.45 -20.18
N SER A 28 4.23 -39.44 -20.81
CA SER A 28 4.39 -38.08 -20.34
C SER A 28 4.02 -38.03 -18.85
N PRO A 29 4.76 -37.26 -18.03
CA PRO A 29 4.38 -37.09 -16.64
C PRO A 29 3.09 -36.26 -16.48
N TRP A 30 2.67 -35.54 -17.53
CA TRP A 30 1.46 -34.75 -17.54
C TRP A 30 0.23 -35.59 -17.89
N GLN A 31 -0.85 -35.41 -17.11
CA GLN A 31 -2.14 -36.07 -17.30
C GLN A 31 -3.11 -35.16 -18.08
N THR A 32 -2.58 -34.35 -18.99
CA THR A 32 -3.35 -33.53 -19.92
C THR A 32 -3.90 -34.41 -21.04
N LEU A 33 -4.86 -33.90 -21.82
CA LEU A 33 -5.44 -34.68 -22.91
C LEU A 33 -4.41 -35.01 -24.00
N SER A 34 -3.47 -34.10 -24.29
CA SER A 34 -2.41 -34.33 -25.27
C SER A 34 -1.21 -35.09 -24.69
N GLY A 35 -1.06 -35.08 -23.36
CA GLY A 35 0.15 -35.47 -22.68
C GLY A 35 1.26 -34.41 -22.73
N ASP A 36 1.01 -33.19 -23.19
CA ASP A 36 1.98 -32.10 -23.11
C ASP A 36 1.85 -31.35 -21.78
N ALA A 37 2.82 -30.48 -21.47
CA ALA A 37 2.71 -29.59 -20.32
C ALA A 37 1.51 -28.64 -20.48
N PRO A 38 0.83 -28.26 -19.38
CA PRO A 38 -0.26 -27.29 -19.41
C PRO A 38 0.17 -25.97 -20.06
N LEU A 39 -0.67 -25.40 -20.91
CA LEU A 39 -0.40 -24.12 -21.57
C LEU A 39 -0.52 -22.94 -20.60
N VAL A 40 0.43 -22.01 -20.62
CA VAL A 40 0.34 -20.74 -19.87
C VAL A 40 -0.26 -19.67 -20.77
N ILE A 41 -1.37 -19.08 -20.32
CA ILE A 41 -2.06 -18.00 -21.01
C ILE A 41 -1.97 -16.74 -20.14
N ALA A 42 -1.32 -15.70 -20.65
CA ALA A 42 -1.11 -14.43 -19.97
C ALA A 42 -2.30 -13.49 -20.19
N SER A 43 -3.14 -13.35 -19.17
CA SER A 43 -4.36 -12.53 -19.13
C SER A 43 -4.04 -11.05 -19.36
N GLY A 44 -4.23 -10.59 -20.61
CA GLY A 44 -3.79 -9.27 -21.10
C GLY A 44 -2.33 -8.91 -20.77
N GLY A 45 -1.47 -9.94 -20.70
CA GLY A 45 -0.06 -9.82 -20.33
C GLY A 45 0.18 -10.07 -18.84
N PHE A 46 1.03 -9.25 -18.23
CA PHE A 46 1.30 -9.28 -16.78
C PHE A 46 0.38 -8.26 -16.06
N SER A 47 -0.93 -8.48 -16.17
CA SER A 47 -1.97 -7.61 -15.63
C SER A 47 -2.00 -7.57 -14.09
N GLY A 48 -1.37 -8.55 -13.43
CA GLY A 48 -1.12 -8.53 -11.99
C GLY A 48 -0.17 -7.43 -11.52
N LEU A 49 0.62 -6.82 -12.42
CA LEU A 49 1.58 -5.75 -12.11
C LEU A 49 1.33 -4.45 -12.90
N PHE A 50 0.78 -4.54 -14.11
CA PHE A 50 0.53 -3.41 -15.00
C PHE A 50 -0.97 -3.30 -15.35
N PRO A 51 -1.44 -2.14 -15.84
CA PRO A 51 -2.74 -2.05 -16.49
C PRO A 51 -2.88 -3.12 -17.59
N ASP A 52 -4.08 -3.68 -17.69
CA ASP A 52 -4.35 -4.79 -18.61
C ASP A 52 -4.12 -4.40 -20.08
N SER A 53 -3.60 -5.36 -20.87
CA SER A 53 -3.46 -5.25 -22.33
C SER A 53 -2.57 -4.08 -22.82
N ILE A 54 -1.64 -3.58 -21.98
CA ILE A 54 -0.61 -2.61 -22.41
C ILE A 54 0.64 -3.28 -22.97
N LEU A 55 1.43 -2.52 -23.73
CA LEU A 55 2.66 -3.03 -24.36
C LEU A 55 3.66 -3.61 -23.34
N ASP A 56 3.86 -2.93 -22.21
CA ASP A 56 4.83 -3.36 -21.19
C ASP A 56 4.36 -4.61 -20.44
N ALA A 57 3.06 -4.75 -20.20
CA ALA A 57 2.45 -5.94 -19.61
C ALA A 57 2.70 -7.16 -20.51
N TYR A 58 2.44 -7.04 -21.82
CA TYR A 58 2.69 -8.11 -22.76
C TYR A 58 4.17 -8.43 -22.95
N LYS A 59 5.04 -7.41 -23.05
CA LYS A 59 6.50 -7.62 -23.14
C LYS A 59 7.02 -8.35 -21.91
N LEU A 60 6.62 -7.94 -20.72
CA LEU A 60 7.07 -8.59 -19.49
C LEU A 60 6.55 -10.03 -19.40
N ALA A 61 5.29 -10.27 -19.77
CA ALA A 61 4.74 -11.63 -19.82
C ALA A 61 5.58 -12.53 -20.75
N MET A 62 5.90 -12.09 -21.96
CA MET A 62 6.74 -12.87 -22.89
C MET A 62 8.18 -13.07 -22.40
N GLN A 63 8.73 -12.11 -21.66
CA GLN A 63 10.09 -12.21 -21.10
C GLN A 63 10.18 -13.13 -19.88
N THR A 64 9.07 -13.31 -19.14
CA THR A 64 9.09 -14.01 -17.85
C THR A 64 8.38 -15.36 -17.85
N SER A 65 7.65 -15.68 -18.93
CA SER A 65 6.89 -16.93 -19.05
C SER A 65 7.70 -18.04 -19.72
N VAL A 66 7.17 -19.27 -19.64
CA VAL A 66 7.70 -20.42 -20.39
C VAL A 66 7.64 -20.20 -21.92
N PRO A 67 8.54 -20.85 -22.70
CA PRO A 67 8.41 -20.90 -24.16
C PRO A 67 7.02 -21.41 -24.58
N GLY A 68 6.42 -20.84 -25.62
CA GLY A 68 5.06 -21.17 -26.04
C GLY A 68 3.93 -20.54 -25.21
N ALA A 69 4.24 -19.62 -24.27
CA ALA A 69 3.19 -18.86 -23.57
C ALA A 69 2.33 -18.05 -24.54
N VAL A 70 1.02 -18.04 -24.31
CA VAL A 70 0.02 -17.43 -25.18
C VAL A 70 -0.43 -16.09 -24.61
N LEU A 71 -0.52 -15.07 -25.45
CA LEU A 71 -1.07 -13.77 -25.03
C LEU A 71 -2.59 -13.75 -25.18
N TRP A 72 -3.29 -13.40 -24.11
CA TRP A 72 -4.73 -13.20 -24.10
C TRP A 72 -5.09 -11.76 -24.48
N CYS A 73 -6.13 -11.62 -25.30
CA CYS A 73 -6.69 -10.34 -25.69
C CYS A 73 -8.22 -10.44 -25.69
N ASP A 74 -8.86 -9.68 -24.79
CA ASP A 74 -10.30 -9.44 -24.85
C ASP A 74 -10.60 -8.46 -25.98
N VAL A 75 -11.23 -8.96 -27.05
CA VAL A 75 -11.43 -8.18 -28.27
C VAL A 75 -12.68 -7.32 -28.14
N GLN A 76 -12.50 -6.01 -28.26
CA GLN A 76 -13.59 -5.05 -28.38
C GLN A 76 -13.51 -4.33 -29.73
N LEU A 77 -14.64 -4.10 -30.39
CA LEU A 77 -14.68 -3.33 -31.64
C LEU A 77 -14.95 -1.85 -31.37
N THR A 78 -14.20 -0.99 -32.06
CA THR A 78 -14.49 0.43 -32.16
C THR A 78 -15.64 0.68 -33.14
N LYS A 79 -16.16 1.91 -33.14
CA LYS A 79 -17.19 2.37 -34.09
C LYS A 79 -16.83 2.15 -35.56
N ASP A 80 -15.54 2.18 -35.88
CA ASP A 80 -14.96 2.02 -37.21
C ASP A 80 -14.40 0.61 -37.46
N ASP A 81 -14.89 -0.40 -36.74
CA ASP A 81 -14.63 -1.83 -36.95
C ASP A 81 -13.15 -2.25 -36.74
N PHE A 82 -12.40 -1.50 -35.94
CA PHE A 82 -11.07 -1.92 -35.48
C PHE A 82 -11.19 -2.71 -34.18
N GLY A 83 -10.53 -3.86 -34.11
CA GLY A 83 -10.45 -4.67 -32.90
C GLY A 83 -9.26 -4.28 -32.02
N MET A 84 -9.58 -3.93 -30.77
CA MET A 84 -8.61 -3.58 -29.74
C MET A 84 -8.62 -4.58 -28.59
N CYS A 85 -7.47 -4.75 -27.94
CA CYS A 85 -7.35 -5.55 -26.72
C CYS A 85 -7.74 -4.69 -25.52
N TYR A 86 -8.91 -4.98 -24.95
CA TYR A 86 -9.47 -4.20 -23.86
C TYR A 86 -10.42 -5.07 -22.99
N PRO A 87 -10.26 -5.11 -21.66
CA PRO A 87 -10.87 -6.13 -20.79
C PRO A 87 -12.40 -6.00 -20.59
N ASP A 88 -12.98 -4.84 -20.90
CA ASP A 88 -14.40 -4.56 -20.61
C ASP A 88 -15.10 -3.82 -21.74
N LEU A 89 -16.37 -4.13 -21.99
CA LEU A 89 -17.21 -3.38 -22.92
C LEU A 89 -17.30 -1.88 -22.58
N LYS A 90 -17.21 -1.54 -21.29
CA LYS A 90 -17.17 -0.16 -20.79
C LYS A 90 -15.74 0.36 -20.67
N LEU A 91 -15.45 1.39 -21.45
CA LEU A 91 -14.15 2.06 -21.45
C LEU A 91 -13.83 2.77 -20.11
N ASN A 92 -14.82 3.14 -19.30
CA ASN A 92 -14.56 3.87 -18.05
C ASN A 92 -14.12 2.99 -16.88
N ASN A 93 -14.06 1.66 -17.07
CA ASN A 93 -13.62 0.75 -16.03
C ASN A 93 -12.08 0.64 -15.96
N HIS A 94 -11.38 0.75 -17.09
CA HIS A 94 -9.93 0.57 -17.21
C HIS A 94 -9.25 1.67 -18.03
N SER A 95 -9.89 2.83 -18.21
CA SER A 95 -9.27 3.95 -18.92
C SER A 95 -9.69 5.33 -18.41
N THR A 96 -8.97 6.36 -18.85
CA THR A 96 -9.27 7.78 -18.56
C THR A 96 -10.45 8.35 -19.35
N ILE A 97 -11.22 7.53 -20.09
CA ILE A 97 -12.28 7.97 -21.02
C ILE A 97 -13.29 8.95 -20.39
N GLU A 98 -13.63 8.77 -19.11
CA GLU A 98 -14.57 9.64 -18.39
C GLU A 98 -14.03 11.06 -18.26
N SER A 99 -12.73 11.19 -18.00
CA SER A 99 -12.06 12.49 -17.91
C SER A 99 -11.87 13.15 -19.28
N VAL A 100 -11.67 12.35 -20.33
CA VAL A 100 -11.44 12.84 -21.70
C VAL A 100 -12.76 13.23 -22.37
N TYR A 101 -13.83 12.45 -22.21
CA TYR A 101 -15.13 12.67 -22.82
C TYR A 101 -16.30 12.62 -21.82
N PRO A 102 -16.36 13.48 -20.79
CA PRO A 102 -17.33 13.39 -19.70
C PRO A 102 -18.81 13.47 -20.14
N LYS A 103 -19.06 14.02 -21.33
CA LYS A 103 -20.41 14.23 -21.88
C LYS A 103 -20.86 13.16 -22.88
N ARG A 104 -20.00 12.21 -23.25
CA ARG A 104 -20.32 11.14 -24.23
C ARG A 104 -20.76 9.83 -23.58
N ARG A 105 -21.28 9.90 -22.36
CA ARG A 105 -21.88 8.75 -21.67
C ARG A 105 -23.23 8.42 -22.32
N LYS A 106 -23.48 7.15 -22.58
CA LYS A 106 -24.74 6.64 -23.13
C LYS A 106 -25.22 5.41 -22.39
N SER A 107 -26.49 5.09 -22.59
CA SER A 107 -27.11 3.88 -22.07
C SER A 107 -27.47 2.95 -23.24
N TYR A 108 -27.04 1.69 -23.16
CA TYR A 108 -27.40 0.63 -24.09
C TYR A 108 -27.92 -0.59 -23.32
N LEU A 109 -28.68 -1.44 -24.00
CA LEU A 109 -29.06 -2.74 -23.44
C LEU A 109 -27.90 -3.72 -23.69
N VAL A 110 -27.23 -4.14 -22.63
CA VAL A 110 -26.21 -5.19 -22.68
C VAL A 110 -26.85 -6.44 -22.08
N ASN A 111 -27.00 -7.50 -22.88
CA ASN A 111 -27.69 -8.73 -22.47
C ASN A 111 -29.09 -8.47 -21.87
N GLY A 112 -29.82 -7.51 -22.44
CA GLY A 112 -31.16 -7.12 -21.97
C GLY A 112 -31.19 -6.16 -20.77
N VAL A 113 -30.04 -5.82 -20.18
CA VAL A 113 -29.95 -4.91 -19.02
C VAL A 113 -29.54 -3.50 -19.46
N PRO A 114 -30.31 -2.45 -19.10
CA PRO A 114 -29.90 -1.06 -19.33
C PRO A 114 -28.61 -0.73 -18.60
N THR A 115 -27.53 -0.57 -19.36
CA THR A 115 -26.19 -0.32 -18.85
C THR A 115 -25.73 1.05 -19.32
N ASN A 116 -25.43 1.92 -18.36
CA ASN A 116 -24.98 3.28 -18.61
C ASN A 116 -23.45 3.36 -18.48
N GLY A 117 -22.78 4.00 -19.45
CA GLY A 117 -21.32 4.06 -19.49
C GLY A 117 -20.75 4.65 -20.78
N TRP A 118 -19.45 4.44 -21.00
CA TRP A 118 -18.75 4.80 -22.22
C TRP A 118 -18.46 3.52 -23.00
N PHE A 119 -19.16 3.32 -24.11
CA PHE A 119 -19.09 2.07 -24.86
C PHE A 119 -18.17 2.19 -26.05
N THR A 120 -17.42 1.13 -26.35
CA THR A 120 -16.45 1.06 -27.45
C THR A 120 -17.04 1.43 -28.81
N ILE A 121 -18.29 1.06 -29.06
CA ILE A 121 -19.05 1.38 -30.28
C ILE A 121 -19.32 2.87 -30.52
N ASP A 122 -19.15 3.72 -29.50
CA ASP A 122 -19.34 5.17 -29.62
C ASP A 122 -18.09 5.92 -30.08
N PHE A 123 -16.94 5.25 -30.09
CA PHE A 123 -15.63 5.86 -30.33
C PHE A 123 -14.94 5.18 -31.50
N SER A 124 -14.38 5.98 -32.41
CA SER A 124 -13.44 5.48 -33.42
C SER A 124 -12.07 5.22 -32.78
N LEU A 125 -11.22 4.43 -33.43
CA LEU A 125 -9.84 4.23 -32.97
C LEU A 125 -9.09 5.58 -32.83
N ARG A 126 -9.41 6.55 -33.69
CA ARG A 126 -8.86 7.92 -33.60
C ARG A 126 -9.34 8.69 -32.36
N ASP A 127 -10.61 8.53 -31.97
CA ASP A 127 -11.14 9.16 -30.77
C ASP A 127 -10.42 8.66 -29.50
N LEU A 128 -9.96 7.40 -29.51
CA LEU A 128 -9.30 6.75 -28.38
C LEU A 128 -7.81 7.09 -28.23
N LYS A 129 -7.20 7.81 -29.18
CA LYS A 129 -5.76 8.13 -29.15
C LYS A 129 -5.30 8.88 -27.90
N ASN A 130 -6.17 9.70 -27.30
CA ASN A 130 -5.89 10.48 -26.09
C ASN A 130 -6.42 9.83 -24.82
N VAL A 131 -6.97 8.61 -24.93
CA VAL A 131 -7.48 7.82 -23.82
C VAL A 131 -6.35 6.93 -23.37
N SER A 132 -6.00 7.01 -22.09
CA SER A 132 -4.95 6.18 -21.51
C SER A 132 -5.54 5.05 -20.70
N LEU A 133 -4.95 3.88 -20.84
CA LEU A 133 -5.26 2.75 -19.97
C LEU A 133 -4.85 3.08 -18.54
N ILE A 134 -5.75 2.76 -17.60
CA ILE A 134 -5.52 2.86 -16.17
C ILE A 134 -5.79 1.50 -15.55
N GLN A 135 -5.34 1.38 -14.32
CA GLN A 135 -5.34 0.13 -13.61
C GLN A 135 -6.75 -0.30 -13.16
N GLY A 136 -7.06 -1.60 -13.25
CA GLY A 136 -8.35 -2.17 -12.85
C GLY A 136 -8.41 -2.75 -11.44
N ILE A 137 -7.25 -3.01 -10.80
CA ILE A 137 -7.15 -3.77 -9.53
C ILE A 137 -6.59 -2.87 -8.41
N LEU A 138 -7.41 -2.46 -7.44
CA LEU A 138 -7.05 -1.41 -6.47
C LEU A 138 -5.90 -1.73 -5.47
N SER A 139 -5.35 -2.95 -5.49
CA SER A 139 -4.22 -3.37 -4.64
C SER A 139 -2.84 -2.92 -5.15
N GLN A 140 -2.72 -2.36 -6.37
CA GLN A 140 -1.44 -1.85 -6.88
C GLN A 140 -1.26 -0.34 -6.59
N THR A 141 0.00 0.09 -6.54
CA THR A 141 0.42 1.43 -6.10
C THR A 141 0.48 2.47 -7.23
N GLY A 142 0.14 3.72 -6.92
CA GLY A 142 0.09 4.88 -7.84
C GLY A 142 1.36 5.27 -8.62
N LYS A 143 2.54 4.71 -8.31
CA LYS A 143 3.86 5.15 -8.84
C LYS A 143 4.23 4.58 -10.21
N ILE A 144 3.65 3.45 -10.62
CA ILE A 144 3.78 2.93 -12.00
C ILE A 144 2.87 3.73 -12.97
N HIS A 145 2.22 4.79 -12.47
CA HIS A 145 1.17 5.50 -13.19
C HIS A 145 1.53 6.98 -13.41
N GLY A 146 1.85 7.27 -14.67
CA GLY A 146 2.00 8.61 -15.22
C GLY A 146 1.61 8.55 -16.71
N ASN A 147 0.62 9.35 -17.09
CA ASN A 147 -0.08 9.42 -18.39
C ASN A 147 0.73 8.95 -19.62
N GLY A 148 0.16 8.02 -20.41
CA GLY A 148 0.66 7.71 -21.76
C GLY A 148 0.39 6.31 -22.33
N PHE A 149 -0.11 5.35 -21.54
CA PHE A 149 -0.32 3.98 -22.04
C PHE A 149 -1.47 3.94 -23.06
N SER A 150 -1.12 3.64 -24.30
CA SER A 150 -2.07 3.60 -25.42
C SER A 150 -2.80 2.26 -25.44
N ILE A 151 -4.08 2.31 -25.83
CA ILE A 151 -4.85 1.10 -26.15
C ILE A 151 -4.25 0.47 -27.41
N LEU A 152 -3.93 -0.83 -27.35
CA LEU A 152 -3.35 -1.56 -28.47
C LEU A 152 -4.42 -2.25 -29.32
N THR A 153 -4.26 -2.21 -30.64
CA THR A 153 -5.02 -3.09 -31.54
C THR A 153 -4.46 -4.51 -31.55
N VAL A 154 -5.25 -5.49 -31.98
CA VAL A 154 -4.78 -6.88 -32.16
C VAL A 154 -3.55 -6.94 -33.11
N GLN A 155 -3.55 -6.08 -34.13
CA GLN A 155 -2.44 -5.94 -35.07
C GLN A 155 -1.21 -5.30 -34.41
N ASP A 156 -1.40 -4.29 -33.55
CA ASP A 156 -0.30 -3.68 -32.79
C ASP A 156 0.39 -4.70 -31.89
N VAL A 157 -0.39 -5.54 -31.19
CA VAL A 157 0.15 -6.60 -30.34
C VAL A 157 1.06 -7.52 -31.15
N THR A 158 0.56 -7.96 -32.31
CA THR A 158 1.32 -8.87 -33.19
C THR A 158 2.55 -8.21 -33.81
N ALA A 159 2.44 -6.96 -34.24
CA ALA A 159 3.53 -6.24 -34.89
C ALA A 159 4.66 -5.86 -33.91
N GLN A 160 4.30 -5.44 -32.69
CA GLN A 160 5.25 -4.90 -31.72
C GLN A 160 5.83 -5.97 -30.79
N ILE A 161 5.05 -6.98 -30.40
CA ILE A 161 5.48 -8.04 -29.46
C ILE A 161 5.88 -9.31 -30.20
N LYS A 162 5.25 -9.59 -31.35
CA LYS A 162 5.47 -10.80 -32.15
C LYS A 162 5.35 -12.09 -31.33
N PRO A 163 4.19 -12.30 -30.65
CA PRO A 163 3.99 -13.52 -29.87
C PRO A 163 3.97 -14.76 -30.77
N GLU A 164 4.39 -15.90 -30.23
CA GLU A 164 4.31 -17.19 -30.93
C GLU A 164 2.85 -17.58 -31.17
N SER A 165 1.96 -17.28 -30.21
CA SER A 165 0.53 -17.50 -30.30
C SER A 165 -0.29 -16.42 -29.59
N ILE A 166 -1.47 -16.13 -30.13
CA ILE A 166 -2.45 -15.21 -29.53
C ILE A 166 -3.80 -15.90 -29.32
N TRP A 167 -4.43 -15.59 -28.19
CA TRP A 167 -5.77 -16.01 -27.84
C TRP A 167 -6.71 -14.81 -27.88
N LEU A 168 -7.71 -14.86 -28.76
CA LEU A 168 -8.71 -13.80 -28.91
C LEU A 168 -10.01 -14.20 -28.24
N ASN A 169 -10.44 -13.44 -27.23
CA ASN A 169 -11.69 -13.68 -26.53
C ASN A 169 -12.79 -12.70 -27.00
N VAL A 170 -13.91 -13.24 -27.46
CA VAL A 170 -15.06 -12.48 -27.99
C VAL A 170 -16.24 -12.64 -27.04
N GLN A 171 -16.44 -11.65 -26.17
CA GLN A 171 -17.41 -11.72 -25.07
C GLN A 171 -18.85 -11.32 -25.46
N HIS A 172 -19.02 -10.46 -26.45
CA HIS A 172 -20.28 -9.74 -26.71
C HIS A 172 -20.68 -9.65 -28.21
N ASP A 173 -20.57 -10.74 -28.98
CA ASP A 173 -20.90 -10.75 -30.42
C ASP A 173 -22.33 -10.25 -30.70
N ALA A 174 -23.33 -10.69 -29.93
CA ALA A 174 -24.71 -10.26 -30.09
C ALA A 174 -24.89 -8.75 -29.91
N PHE A 175 -24.18 -8.14 -28.96
CA PHE A 175 -24.21 -6.68 -28.75
C PHE A 175 -23.67 -5.94 -29.99
N TYR A 176 -22.52 -6.37 -30.51
CA TYR A 176 -21.94 -5.75 -31.70
C TYR A 176 -22.83 -5.91 -32.93
N ALA A 177 -23.46 -7.07 -33.10
CA ALA A 177 -24.41 -7.32 -34.19
C ALA A 177 -25.62 -6.39 -34.15
N GLN A 178 -26.16 -6.08 -32.96
CA GLN A 178 -27.26 -5.11 -32.80
C GLN A 178 -26.87 -3.69 -33.23
N HIS A 179 -25.57 -3.39 -33.25
CA HIS A 179 -25.00 -2.11 -33.61
C HIS A 179 -24.33 -2.10 -35.00
N ASN A 180 -24.69 -3.04 -35.87
CA ASN A 180 -24.18 -3.20 -37.24
C ASN A 180 -22.65 -3.41 -37.32
N LEU A 181 -22.04 -3.99 -36.30
CA LEU A 181 -20.64 -4.42 -36.28
C LEU A 181 -20.57 -5.95 -36.26
N SER A 182 -19.48 -6.53 -36.78
CA SER A 182 -19.37 -7.98 -36.95
C SER A 182 -18.01 -8.51 -36.48
N MET A 183 -18.01 -9.14 -35.30
CA MET A 183 -16.81 -9.80 -34.75
C MET A 183 -16.28 -10.89 -35.68
N SER A 184 -17.17 -11.68 -36.29
CA SER A 184 -16.76 -12.73 -37.24
C SER A 184 -16.05 -12.15 -38.47
N SER A 185 -16.54 -11.03 -39.02
CA SER A 185 -15.92 -10.36 -40.15
C SER A 185 -14.56 -9.77 -39.78
N PHE A 186 -14.48 -9.13 -38.60
CA PHE A 186 -13.22 -8.64 -38.05
C PHE A 186 -12.19 -9.77 -37.90
N LEU A 187 -12.55 -10.90 -37.29
CA LEU A 187 -11.63 -12.04 -37.10
C LEU A 187 -11.12 -12.60 -38.43
N VAL A 188 -12.01 -12.80 -39.42
CA VAL A 188 -11.60 -13.28 -40.76
C VAL A 188 -10.64 -12.29 -41.41
N SER A 189 -10.87 -10.98 -41.26
CA SER A 189 -9.96 -9.95 -41.76
C SER A 189 -8.61 -9.99 -41.02
N ALA A 190 -8.63 -10.02 -39.69
CA ALA A 190 -7.44 -10.04 -38.84
C ALA A 190 -6.56 -11.26 -39.10
N SER A 191 -7.16 -12.44 -39.34
CA SER A 191 -6.45 -13.70 -39.63
C SER A 191 -5.55 -13.66 -40.87
N ARG A 192 -5.76 -12.70 -41.78
CA ARG A 192 -4.88 -12.49 -42.95
C ARG A 192 -3.53 -11.89 -42.57
N THR A 193 -3.46 -11.25 -41.40
CA THR A 193 -2.30 -10.49 -40.92
C THR A 193 -1.77 -10.95 -39.57
N VAL A 194 -2.59 -11.69 -38.80
CA VAL A 194 -2.31 -12.16 -37.45
C VAL A 194 -2.52 -13.66 -37.42
N SER A 195 -1.55 -14.41 -36.87
CA SER A 195 -1.72 -15.83 -36.57
C SER A 195 -2.62 -15.95 -35.34
N ILE A 196 -3.86 -16.41 -35.52
CA ILE A 196 -4.84 -16.59 -34.45
C ILE A 196 -4.94 -18.08 -34.16
N ASP A 197 -4.40 -18.51 -33.04
CA ASP A 197 -4.35 -19.93 -32.65
C ASP A 197 -5.57 -20.34 -31.82
N TYR A 198 -6.10 -19.42 -31.02
CA TYR A 198 -7.22 -19.68 -30.12
C TYR A 198 -8.28 -18.58 -30.18
N ILE A 199 -9.54 -19.00 -30.19
CA ILE A 199 -10.71 -18.12 -30.13
C ILE A 199 -11.66 -18.67 -29.08
N SER A 200 -12.11 -17.83 -28.14
CA SER A 200 -13.15 -18.15 -27.18
C SER A 200 -14.33 -17.20 -27.26
N SER A 201 -15.51 -17.70 -26.91
CA SER A 201 -16.73 -16.89 -26.77
C SER A 201 -17.71 -17.59 -25.85
N PRO A 202 -18.48 -16.87 -25.01
CA PRO A 202 -19.60 -17.44 -24.28
C PRO A 202 -20.83 -17.68 -25.19
N GLU A 203 -20.85 -17.14 -26.41
CA GLU A 203 -22.01 -17.21 -27.31
C GLU A 203 -21.88 -18.39 -28.30
N LEU A 204 -22.67 -19.45 -28.11
CA LEU A 204 -22.62 -20.65 -28.98
C LEU A 204 -22.91 -20.34 -30.46
N ASN A 205 -23.83 -19.42 -30.74
CA ASN A 205 -24.20 -19.02 -32.09
C ASN A 205 -23.05 -18.34 -32.84
N PHE A 206 -22.11 -17.71 -32.11
CA PHE A 206 -20.93 -17.11 -32.71
C PHE A 206 -20.01 -18.17 -33.35
N PHE A 207 -19.81 -19.30 -32.68
CA PHE A 207 -18.97 -20.38 -33.21
C PHE A 207 -19.51 -20.96 -34.53
N GLN A 208 -20.83 -21.04 -34.70
CA GLN A 208 -21.46 -21.48 -35.95
C GLN A 208 -21.13 -20.55 -37.12
N LYS A 209 -20.94 -19.25 -36.88
CA LYS A 209 -20.58 -18.27 -37.92
C LYS A 209 -19.13 -18.41 -38.39
N ILE A 210 -18.23 -18.93 -37.55
CA ILE A 210 -16.78 -18.97 -37.81
C ILE A 210 -16.23 -20.37 -38.11
N THR A 211 -17.03 -21.43 -37.96
CA THR A 211 -16.59 -22.85 -38.01
C THR A 211 -15.98 -23.28 -39.35
N GLY A 212 -16.21 -22.53 -40.44
CA GLY A 212 -15.59 -22.78 -41.75
C GLY A 212 -14.25 -22.07 -42.00
N HIS A 213 -13.89 -21.10 -41.15
CA HIS A 213 -12.68 -20.27 -41.29
C HIS A 213 -11.64 -20.61 -40.21
N PHE A 214 -12.10 -21.01 -39.02
CA PHE A 214 -11.29 -21.34 -37.86
C PHE A 214 -11.79 -22.67 -37.28
N GLY A 215 -10.91 -23.63 -36.99
CA GLY A 215 -11.34 -24.94 -36.47
C GLY A 215 -10.44 -26.14 -36.78
N ARG A 216 -9.12 -25.95 -36.89
CA ARG A 216 -8.20 -27.07 -37.18
C ARG A 216 -7.88 -27.94 -35.97
N ASN A 217 -8.04 -27.41 -34.77
CA ASN A 217 -7.64 -28.06 -33.53
C ASN A 217 -8.91 -28.27 -32.69
N GLY A 218 -9.18 -29.51 -32.26
CA GLY A 218 -10.45 -29.98 -31.67
C GLY A 218 -11.07 -29.16 -30.51
N PRO A 219 -12.25 -29.56 -30.01
CA PRO A 219 -13.06 -28.74 -29.12
C PRO A 219 -12.40 -28.53 -27.74
N ARG A 220 -12.63 -27.33 -27.15
CA ARG A 220 -12.01 -26.85 -25.90
C ARG A 220 -13.06 -26.20 -25.00
N ILE A 221 -12.83 -26.22 -23.70
CA ILE A 221 -13.61 -25.46 -22.73
C ILE A 221 -12.67 -24.62 -21.85
N LEU A 222 -13.10 -23.39 -21.53
CA LEU A 222 -12.46 -22.52 -20.55
C LEU A 222 -13.43 -22.35 -19.38
N VAL A 223 -13.00 -22.71 -18.17
CA VAL A 223 -13.85 -22.73 -16.98
C VAL A 223 -13.20 -22.00 -15.81
N PRO A 224 -13.97 -21.28 -14.98
CA PRO A 224 -13.51 -20.83 -13.67
C PRO A 224 -12.95 -21.96 -12.80
N LYS A 225 -11.89 -21.67 -12.04
CA LYS A 225 -11.25 -22.62 -11.11
C LYS A 225 -12.22 -23.27 -10.11
N SER A 226 -13.28 -22.57 -9.71
CA SER A 226 -14.31 -23.03 -8.79
C SER A 226 -15.17 -24.18 -9.34
N TYR A 227 -15.21 -24.41 -10.66
CA TYR A 227 -15.90 -25.56 -11.23
C TYR A 227 -15.14 -26.87 -11.05
N ILE A 228 -13.82 -26.82 -10.86
CA ILE A 228 -12.98 -27.99 -10.62
C ILE A 228 -12.80 -28.20 -9.12
N PHE A 229 -12.43 -27.14 -8.40
CA PHE A 229 -12.32 -27.15 -6.94
C PHE A 229 -13.30 -26.15 -6.32
N PRO A 230 -14.51 -26.59 -5.98
CA PRO A 230 -15.47 -25.75 -5.27
C PRO A 230 -14.95 -25.38 -3.87
N LEU A 231 -15.41 -24.25 -3.34
CA LEU A 231 -15.09 -23.81 -1.98
C LEU A 231 -16.33 -23.90 -1.10
N ASP A 232 -16.13 -24.26 0.17
CA ASP A 232 -17.17 -24.12 1.19
C ASP A 232 -17.39 -22.64 1.60
N ASP A 233 -18.38 -22.39 2.44
CA ASP A 233 -18.72 -21.05 2.94
C ASP A 233 -17.58 -20.40 3.76
N LYS A 234 -16.57 -21.19 4.16
CA LYS A 234 -15.38 -20.76 4.91
C LYS A 234 -14.13 -20.66 4.02
N GLN A 235 -14.26 -20.75 2.69
CA GLN A 235 -13.17 -20.70 1.72
C GLN A 235 -12.16 -21.87 1.79
N TYR A 236 -12.59 -23.05 2.22
CA TYR A 236 -11.82 -24.29 2.12
C TYR A 236 -12.24 -25.09 0.90
N LEU A 237 -11.28 -25.82 0.31
CA LEU A 237 -11.51 -26.70 -0.83
C LEU A 237 -12.44 -27.85 -0.46
N LEU A 238 -13.46 -28.04 -1.28
CA LEU A 238 -14.24 -29.27 -1.35
C LEU A 238 -13.55 -30.29 -2.28
N PRO A 239 -13.96 -31.57 -2.26
CA PRO A 239 -13.43 -32.56 -3.20
C PRO A 239 -13.56 -32.10 -4.67
N PRO A 240 -12.56 -32.40 -5.53
CA PRO A 240 -12.60 -31.99 -6.92
C PRO A 240 -13.78 -32.62 -7.65
N THR A 241 -14.34 -31.90 -8.61
CA THR A 241 -15.39 -32.42 -9.49
C THR A 241 -14.81 -33.35 -10.55
N SER A 242 -15.67 -34.17 -11.19
CA SER A 242 -15.27 -35.04 -12.30
C SER A 242 -15.05 -34.29 -13.62
N LEU A 243 -15.19 -32.95 -13.65
CA LEU A 243 -15.22 -32.15 -14.87
C LEU A 243 -14.03 -32.42 -15.80
N VAL A 244 -12.80 -32.44 -15.25
CA VAL A 244 -11.58 -32.63 -16.06
C VAL A 244 -11.56 -34.04 -16.67
N HIS A 245 -11.82 -35.06 -15.86
CA HIS A 245 -11.89 -36.45 -16.30
C HIS A 245 -12.97 -36.68 -17.36
N ASP A 246 -14.17 -36.15 -17.14
CA ASP A 246 -15.30 -36.30 -18.06
C ASP A 246 -15.04 -35.56 -19.38
N ALA A 247 -14.45 -34.37 -19.33
CA ALA A 247 -14.05 -33.59 -20.50
C ALA A 247 -12.95 -34.32 -21.30
N HIS A 248 -11.90 -34.81 -20.64
CA HIS A 248 -10.83 -35.57 -21.29
C HIS A 248 -11.35 -36.86 -21.92
N LYS A 249 -12.24 -37.58 -21.24
CA LYS A 249 -12.91 -38.77 -21.79
C LYS A 249 -13.77 -38.44 -23.02
N ALA A 250 -14.34 -37.24 -23.08
CA ALA A 250 -15.05 -36.73 -24.24
C ALA A 250 -14.14 -36.13 -25.34
N GLY A 251 -12.81 -36.11 -25.13
CA GLY A 251 -11.84 -35.54 -26.07
C GLY A 251 -11.80 -34.01 -26.07
N LEU A 252 -12.20 -33.36 -24.97
CA LEU A 252 -12.19 -31.92 -24.77
C LEU A 252 -10.98 -31.48 -23.94
N GLN A 253 -10.24 -30.48 -24.42
CA GLN A 253 -9.20 -29.84 -23.60
C GLN A 253 -9.84 -28.86 -22.60
N VAL A 254 -9.34 -28.85 -21.36
CA VAL A 254 -9.83 -28.02 -20.26
C VAL A 254 -8.81 -26.95 -19.91
N TYR A 255 -9.19 -25.68 -20.09
CA TYR A 255 -8.43 -24.52 -19.67
C TYR A 255 -9.11 -23.89 -18.45
N VAL A 256 -8.34 -23.33 -17.54
CA VAL A 256 -8.87 -22.82 -16.27
C VAL A 256 -8.52 -21.35 -16.05
N SER A 257 -9.50 -20.55 -15.63
CA SER A 257 -9.33 -19.13 -15.31
C SER A 257 -9.54 -18.80 -13.83
N GLY A 258 -9.14 -17.59 -13.43
CA GLY A 258 -9.33 -17.07 -12.07
C GLY A 258 -8.12 -17.28 -11.15
N PHE A 259 -6.93 -17.47 -11.71
CA PHE A 259 -5.70 -17.49 -10.93
C PHE A 259 -5.16 -16.07 -10.75
N SER A 260 -4.97 -15.69 -9.50
CA SER A 260 -4.36 -14.43 -9.09
C SER A 260 -3.43 -14.70 -7.90
N ASN A 261 -2.39 -13.89 -7.74
CA ASN A 261 -1.47 -14.01 -6.60
C ASN A 261 -1.91 -13.15 -5.39
N ASP A 262 -3.18 -12.74 -5.35
CA ASP A 262 -3.77 -11.87 -4.33
C ASP A 262 -4.93 -12.56 -3.57
N ALA A 263 -5.93 -11.81 -3.09
CA ALA A 263 -6.88 -12.18 -2.03
C ALA A 263 -7.76 -13.45 -2.23
N ASN A 264 -7.69 -14.11 -3.38
CA ASN A 264 -8.63 -15.16 -3.80
C ASN A 264 -8.00 -16.56 -3.81
N ILE A 265 -7.20 -16.89 -2.79
CA ILE A 265 -6.57 -18.20 -2.61
C ILE A 265 -7.22 -18.92 -1.42
N ALA A 266 -7.60 -20.19 -1.59
CA ALA A 266 -8.19 -20.99 -0.52
C ALA A 266 -7.21 -21.22 0.65
N TYR A 267 -7.74 -21.29 1.87
CA TYR A 267 -6.91 -21.48 3.08
C TYR A 267 -6.08 -22.78 3.04
N ASN A 268 -6.53 -23.79 2.30
CA ASN A 268 -5.79 -25.05 2.10
C ASN A 268 -4.39 -24.86 1.49
N TYR A 269 -4.17 -23.77 0.76
CA TYR A 269 -2.88 -23.48 0.13
C TYR A 269 -2.00 -22.58 0.99
N SER A 270 -2.44 -22.16 2.18
CA SER A 270 -1.68 -21.25 3.07
C SER A 270 -1.19 -20.00 2.33
N PHE A 271 -2.02 -19.45 1.44
CA PHE A 271 -1.73 -18.30 0.57
C PHE A 271 -0.51 -18.48 -0.36
N ASP A 272 -0.10 -19.72 -0.66
CA ASP A 272 0.97 -20.00 -1.61
C ASP A 272 0.39 -20.21 -3.03
N PRO A 273 0.54 -19.23 -3.95
CA PRO A 273 -0.05 -19.33 -5.28
C PRO A 273 0.53 -20.49 -6.09
N VAL A 274 1.83 -20.82 -5.93
CA VAL A 274 2.43 -21.98 -6.60
C VAL A 274 1.75 -23.28 -6.16
N SER A 275 1.36 -23.39 -4.89
CA SER A 275 0.60 -24.54 -4.41
C SER A 275 -0.80 -24.62 -5.01
N GLU A 276 -1.44 -23.48 -5.29
CA GLU A 276 -2.70 -23.44 -6.04
C GLU A 276 -2.50 -23.90 -7.49
N TYR A 277 -1.56 -23.34 -8.26
CA TYR A 277 -1.35 -23.79 -9.66
C TYR A 277 -1.05 -25.29 -9.76
N LEU A 278 -0.19 -25.81 -8.87
CA LEU A 278 0.15 -27.23 -8.84
C LEU A 278 -1.07 -28.12 -8.55
N SER A 279 -2.08 -27.65 -7.82
CA SER A 279 -3.27 -28.47 -7.55
C SER A 279 -4.14 -28.71 -8.79
N PHE A 280 -4.01 -27.88 -9.83
CA PHE A 280 -4.70 -28.05 -11.12
C PHE A 280 -3.83 -28.76 -12.17
N MET A 281 -2.51 -28.76 -12.00
CA MET A 281 -1.56 -29.24 -13.01
C MET A 281 -0.84 -30.53 -12.63
N ASP A 282 -0.57 -30.76 -11.35
CA ASP A 282 0.29 -31.83 -10.83
C ASP A 282 -0.16 -32.30 -9.44
N ASN A 283 -1.45 -32.63 -9.32
CA ASN A 283 -2.03 -33.16 -8.09
C ASN A 283 -1.98 -34.70 -7.99
N GLY A 284 -1.55 -35.37 -9.07
CA GLY A 284 -1.45 -36.83 -9.18
C GLY A 284 -2.71 -37.54 -9.71
N ASP A 285 -3.85 -36.86 -9.81
CA ASP A 285 -5.14 -37.38 -10.29
C ASP A 285 -5.53 -36.87 -11.68
N PHE A 286 -5.24 -35.61 -12.01
CA PHE A 286 -5.41 -35.05 -13.36
C PHE A 286 -4.46 -33.86 -13.60
N SER A 287 -4.35 -33.44 -14.86
CA SER A 287 -3.72 -32.17 -15.24
C SER A 287 -4.63 -31.42 -16.19
N VAL A 288 -4.96 -30.17 -15.89
CA VAL A 288 -5.67 -29.31 -16.85
C VAL A 288 -4.76 -28.98 -18.05
N ASP A 289 -5.34 -28.74 -19.21
CA ASP A 289 -4.59 -28.51 -20.45
C ASP A 289 -3.99 -27.10 -20.55
N GLY A 290 -4.45 -26.16 -19.71
CA GLY A 290 -3.84 -24.85 -19.57
C GLY A 290 -4.49 -23.95 -18.53
N VAL A 291 -3.81 -22.85 -18.21
CA VAL A 291 -4.28 -21.86 -17.23
C VAL A 291 -4.20 -20.45 -17.77
N LEU A 292 -5.23 -19.67 -17.50
CA LEU A 292 -5.31 -18.23 -17.71
C LEU A 292 -4.97 -17.51 -16.41
N SER A 293 -3.88 -16.73 -16.43
CA SER A 293 -3.28 -16.14 -15.24
C SER A 293 -2.90 -14.67 -15.45
N ASP A 294 -3.16 -13.86 -14.43
CA ASP A 294 -2.70 -12.46 -14.36
C ASP A 294 -1.20 -12.36 -13.95
N PHE A 295 -0.64 -13.46 -13.44
CA PHE A 295 0.75 -13.61 -13.01
C PHE A 295 1.41 -14.79 -13.75
N PRO A 296 1.62 -14.68 -15.07
CA PRO A 296 2.07 -15.81 -15.89
C PRO A 296 3.45 -16.34 -15.49
N ILE A 297 4.27 -15.54 -14.79
CA ILE A 297 5.53 -15.99 -14.19
C ILE A 297 5.32 -17.09 -13.12
N THR A 298 4.26 -17.01 -12.33
CA THR A 298 3.99 -17.99 -11.25
C THR A 298 3.44 -19.29 -11.84
N ALA A 299 2.56 -19.19 -12.85
CA ALA A 299 2.12 -20.35 -13.63
C ALA A 299 3.31 -21.05 -14.31
N SER A 300 4.21 -20.26 -14.92
CA SER A 300 5.41 -20.75 -15.59
C SER A 300 6.37 -21.44 -14.62
N ALA A 301 6.64 -20.82 -13.48
CA ALA A 301 7.48 -21.41 -12.43
C ALA A 301 6.88 -22.73 -11.90
N SER A 302 5.55 -22.79 -11.76
CA SER A 302 4.86 -24.01 -11.31
C SER A 302 5.11 -25.18 -12.26
N ILE A 303 5.09 -24.93 -13.58
CA ILE A 303 5.35 -25.93 -14.62
C ILE A 303 6.83 -26.32 -14.66
N ASP A 304 7.74 -25.39 -14.87
CA ASP A 304 9.16 -25.72 -15.12
C ASP A 304 9.89 -26.08 -13.82
N CYS A 305 9.69 -25.28 -12.77
CA CYS A 305 10.51 -25.34 -11.57
C CYS A 305 9.95 -26.24 -10.48
N PHE A 306 8.63 -26.43 -10.40
CA PHE A 306 7.98 -27.07 -9.25
C PHE A 306 7.20 -28.36 -9.53
N SER A 307 6.77 -28.60 -10.77
CA SER A 307 6.03 -29.82 -11.12
C SER A 307 6.86 -31.09 -10.99
N HIS A 308 6.22 -32.18 -10.63
CA HIS A 308 6.76 -33.53 -10.49
C HIS A 308 7.93 -33.60 -9.49
N ILE A 309 7.88 -32.78 -8.45
CA ILE A 309 8.87 -32.74 -7.36
C ILE A 309 8.26 -33.31 -6.09
N GLY A 310 8.67 -34.54 -5.77
CA GLY A 310 8.29 -35.17 -4.51
C GLY A 310 8.91 -34.49 -3.29
N ARG A 311 8.32 -34.70 -2.10
CA ARG A 311 8.86 -34.17 -0.85
C ARG A 311 10.29 -34.64 -0.54
N ASN A 312 10.69 -35.79 -1.08
CA ASN A 312 12.03 -36.36 -0.89
C ASN A 312 13.00 -36.02 -2.03
N ALA A 313 12.66 -35.08 -2.92
CA ALA A 313 13.54 -34.66 -4.01
C ALA A 313 14.85 -34.04 -3.47
N THR A 314 15.93 -34.21 -4.24
CA THR A 314 17.26 -33.70 -3.89
C THR A 314 17.24 -32.17 -3.78
N LYS A 315 17.77 -31.65 -2.67
CA LYS A 315 17.96 -30.20 -2.44
C LYS A 315 18.92 -29.65 -3.51
N GLN A 316 18.52 -28.57 -4.19
CA GLN A 316 19.30 -27.93 -5.25
C GLN A 316 20.19 -26.79 -4.70
N VAL A 317 19.75 -26.14 -3.62
CA VAL A 317 20.52 -25.09 -2.93
C VAL A 317 20.65 -25.42 -1.45
N ASP A 318 21.84 -25.18 -0.91
CA ASP A 318 22.14 -25.35 0.50
C ASP A 318 21.90 -24.04 1.26
N PHE A 319 20.66 -23.85 1.74
CA PHE A 319 20.29 -22.77 2.67
C PHE A 319 19.39 -23.31 3.78
N LEU A 320 19.40 -22.67 4.95
CA LEU A 320 18.70 -23.13 6.14
C LEU A 320 17.24 -22.62 6.19
N VAL A 321 16.26 -23.53 6.32
CA VAL A 321 14.86 -23.18 6.60
C VAL A 321 14.62 -23.28 8.10
N ILE A 322 14.45 -22.13 8.75
CA ILE A 322 14.11 -22.03 10.16
C ILE A 322 12.61 -21.69 10.27
N SER A 323 11.85 -22.45 11.05
CA SER A 323 10.46 -22.10 11.33
C SER A 323 10.37 -20.80 12.14
N LYS A 324 9.22 -20.15 12.14
CA LYS A 324 8.91 -19.02 13.02
C LYS A 324 7.73 -19.37 13.91
N HIS A 325 8.01 -19.61 15.18
CA HIS A 325 7.10 -20.16 16.17
C HIS A 325 6.45 -21.48 15.69
N GLY A 326 7.20 -22.32 14.97
CA GLY A 326 6.66 -23.45 14.20
C GLY A 326 6.04 -23.00 12.86
N ALA A 327 4.96 -23.64 12.43
CA ALA A 327 4.14 -23.20 11.29
C ALA A 327 3.12 -22.16 11.76
N GLY A 328 3.60 -21.04 12.34
CA GLY A 328 2.77 -20.02 12.98
C GLY A 328 1.79 -19.28 12.05
N GLY A 329 1.91 -19.49 10.74
CA GLY A 329 0.95 -19.03 9.74
C GLY A 329 -0.28 -19.93 9.61
N ASP A 330 -0.13 -21.23 9.89
CA ASP A 330 -1.20 -22.24 9.76
C ASP A 330 -1.88 -22.54 11.10
N TYR A 331 -1.14 -22.49 12.21
CA TYR A 331 -1.59 -22.80 13.56
C TYR A 331 -1.15 -21.72 14.56
N PRO A 332 -1.78 -21.60 15.73
CA PRO A 332 -1.28 -20.78 16.82
C PRO A 332 0.20 -21.09 17.11
N GLY A 333 1.04 -20.05 17.04
CA GLY A 333 2.49 -20.21 17.18
C GLY A 333 2.89 -20.77 18.54
N CYS A 334 4.04 -21.45 18.59
CA CYS A 334 4.59 -22.08 19.79
C CYS A 334 3.72 -23.21 20.39
N THR A 335 2.86 -23.83 19.57
CA THR A 335 2.06 -24.99 19.97
C THR A 335 2.62 -26.30 19.41
N ASN A 336 2.20 -27.43 19.99
CA ASN A 336 2.54 -28.76 19.46
C ASN A 336 2.15 -28.95 17.99
N LEU A 337 0.95 -28.50 17.59
CA LEU A 337 0.49 -28.63 16.21
C LEU A 337 1.31 -27.76 15.24
N ALA A 338 1.66 -26.54 15.64
CA ALA A 338 2.52 -25.68 14.84
C ALA A 338 3.91 -26.31 14.62
N TYR A 339 4.50 -26.94 15.63
CA TYR A 339 5.80 -27.60 15.49
C TYR A 339 5.71 -28.90 14.67
N ASP A 340 4.70 -29.73 14.90
CA ASP A 340 4.48 -30.95 14.13
C ASP A 340 4.28 -30.62 12.64
N LYS A 341 3.51 -29.56 12.34
CA LYS A 341 3.33 -29.05 10.97
C LYS A 341 4.65 -28.56 10.37
N ALA A 342 5.43 -27.76 11.10
CA ALA A 342 6.74 -27.28 10.62
C ALA A 342 7.71 -28.42 10.27
N ILE A 343 7.74 -29.48 11.10
CA ILE A 343 8.55 -30.67 10.85
C ILE A 343 8.06 -31.40 9.59
N LYS A 344 6.73 -31.58 9.45
CA LYS A 344 6.10 -32.24 8.29
C LYS A 344 6.29 -31.45 6.99
N ASP A 345 6.35 -30.13 7.11
CA ASP A 345 6.55 -29.21 5.99
C ASP A 345 8.01 -29.10 5.55
N GLY A 346 8.93 -29.69 6.32
CA GLY A 346 10.34 -29.80 5.96
C GLY A 346 11.18 -28.60 6.39
N ALA A 347 10.89 -28.00 7.55
CA ALA A 347 11.83 -27.12 8.24
C ALA A 347 13.13 -27.87 8.56
N ASP A 348 14.29 -27.23 8.38
CA ASP A 348 15.57 -27.81 8.81
C ASP A 348 15.82 -27.54 10.31
N VAL A 349 15.27 -26.43 10.83
CA VAL A 349 15.37 -26.02 12.23
C VAL A 349 14.00 -25.52 12.68
N ILE A 350 13.59 -25.90 13.89
CA ILE A 350 12.44 -25.29 14.56
C ILE A 350 12.90 -24.34 15.67
N ASP A 351 12.18 -23.25 15.84
CA ASP A 351 12.48 -22.19 16.78
C ASP A 351 11.58 -22.25 18.02
N CYS A 352 12.06 -21.75 19.15
CA CYS A 352 11.25 -21.54 20.35
C CYS A 352 11.65 -20.21 21.00
N SER A 353 10.71 -19.26 21.01
CA SER A 353 10.83 -18.03 21.78
C SER A 353 10.52 -18.33 23.25
N VAL A 354 11.54 -18.32 24.10
CA VAL A 354 11.40 -18.81 25.48
C VAL A 354 10.94 -17.69 26.39
N GLN A 355 9.86 -17.96 27.12
CA GLN A 355 9.35 -17.15 28.21
C GLN A 355 9.41 -17.92 29.53
N MET A 356 9.25 -17.23 30.64
CA MET A 356 9.23 -17.83 31.98
C MET A 356 7.91 -17.62 32.69
N SER A 357 7.46 -18.65 33.40
CA SER A 357 6.39 -18.56 34.40
C SER A 357 6.91 -17.93 35.70
N ARG A 358 5.99 -17.63 36.63
CA ARG A 358 6.28 -17.04 37.93
C ARG A 358 7.22 -17.89 38.79
N GLU A 359 7.10 -19.21 38.72
CA GLU A 359 7.97 -20.19 39.41
C GLU A 359 9.25 -20.53 38.64
N GLY A 360 9.49 -19.85 37.51
CA GLY A 360 10.70 -20.00 36.73
C GLY A 360 10.72 -21.19 35.78
N LYS A 361 9.56 -21.73 35.39
CA LYS A 361 9.48 -22.78 34.37
C LYS A 361 9.60 -22.18 32.96
N PRO A 362 10.58 -22.60 32.14
CA PRO A 362 10.73 -22.10 30.77
C PRO A 362 9.79 -22.80 29.79
N PHE A 363 9.20 -22.03 28.88
CA PHE A 363 8.26 -22.53 27.88
C PHE A 363 8.28 -21.69 26.59
N CYS A 364 7.75 -22.25 25.50
CA CYS A 364 7.71 -21.56 24.21
C CYS A 364 6.47 -20.66 24.12
N SER A 365 6.67 -19.37 23.85
CA SER A 365 5.60 -18.44 23.50
C SER A 365 6.15 -17.30 22.66
N ASN A 366 5.38 -16.90 21.65
CA ASN A 366 5.74 -15.83 20.69
C ASN A 366 5.78 -14.42 21.33
N SER A 367 5.32 -14.27 22.57
CA SER A 367 5.21 -12.98 23.27
C SER A 367 5.29 -13.19 24.78
N ILE A 368 5.95 -12.25 25.47
CA ILE A 368 5.93 -12.18 26.93
C ILE A 368 4.59 -11.69 27.49
N ASP A 369 3.77 -11.08 26.64
CA ASP A 369 2.38 -10.70 26.91
C ASP A 369 1.43 -11.71 26.27
N LEU A 370 0.75 -12.49 27.10
CA LEU A 370 -0.11 -13.61 26.71
C LEU A 370 -1.39 -13.15 26.01
N GLU A 371 -1.78 -11.87 26.12
CA GLU A 371 -2.94 -11.35 25.38
C GLU A 371 -2.72 -11.37 23.86
N LYS A 372 -1.46 -11.40 23.41
CA LYS A 372 -1.11 -11.36 21.97
C LYS A 372 -1.16 -12.72 21.27
N SER A 373 -1.30 -13.82 22.03
CA SER A 373 -1.12 -15.18 21.50
C SER A 373 -1.96 -16.24 22.15
N THR A 374 -2.82 -15.85 23.08
CA THR A 374 -3.75 -16.74 23.76
C THR A 374 -5.07 -16.01 24.00
N MET A 375 -6.10 -16.76 24.39
CA MET A 375 -7.36 -16.20 24.83
C MET A 375 -7.33 -15.71 26.28
N ALA A 376 -6.16 -15.44 26.88
CA ALA A 376 -6.03 -15.02 28.28
C ALA A 376 -6.89 -13.81 28.64
N ALA A 377 -7.05 -12.85 27.72
CA ALA A 377 -7.93 -11.69 27.88
C ALA A 377 -9.42 -12.06 28.03
N GLN A 378 -9.84 -13.25 27.62
CA GLN A 378 -11.22 -13.75 27.73
C GLN A 378 -11.45 -14.58 28.99
N THR A 379 -10.42 -14.74 29.83
CA THR A 379 -10.48 -15.49 31.09
C THR A 379 -10.46 -14.54 32.29
N PRO A 380 -10.72 -15.03 33.52
CA PRO A 380 -10.54 -14.22 34.74
C PRO A 380 -9.13 -13.63 34.93
N LEU A 381 -8.13 -14.11 34.18
CA LEU A 381 -6.76 -13.60 34.21
C LEU A 381 -6.66 -12.17 33.66
N ARG A 382 -7.64 -11.67 32.91
CA ARG A 382 -7.70 -10.26 32.45
C ARG A 382 -7.58 -9.25 33.60
N ASN A 383 -8.06 -9.61 34.80
CA ASN A 383 -7.95 -8.76 35.99
C ASN A 383 -6.51 -8.61 36.51
N ARG A 384 -5.57 -9.39 35.97
CA ARG A 384 -4.13 -9.36 36.30
C ARG A 384 -3.31 -8.60 35.25
N SER A 385 -3.97 -7.94 34.30
CA SER A 385 -3.32 -7.10 33.28
C SER A 385 -2.66 -5.88 33.94
N THR A 386 -1.39 -5.62 33.60
CA THR A 386 -0.58 -4.54 34.20
C THR A 386 0.25 -3.83 33.13
N ILE A 387 0.67 -2.60 33.38
CA ILE A 387 1.58 -1.85 32.49
C ILE A 387 3.00 -2.00 33.02
N ILE A 388 3.94 -2.43 32.17
CA ILE A 388 5.37 -2.52 32.49
C ILE A 388 6.13 -1.73 31.42
N PRO A 389 6.46 -0.45 31.69
CA PRO A 389 7.03 0.47 30.70
C PRO A 389 8.32 -0.02 30.03
N GLU A 390 9.12 -0.83 30.74
CA GLU A 390 10.35 -1.43 30.21
C GLU A 390 10.10 -2.51 29.15
N ILE A 391 8.87 -3.03 29.05
CA ILE A 391 8.46 -4.06 28.08
C ILE A 391 7.45 -3.50 27.07
N SER A 392 6.42 -2.79 27.54
CA SER A 392 5.32 -2.27 26.71
C SER A 392 4.66 -1.03 27.33
N SER A 393 4.23 -0.10 26.47
CA SER A 393 3.45 1.07 26.86
C SER A 393 1.96 0.76 27.13
N HIS A 394 1.51 -0.48 26.92
CA HIS A 394 0.13 -0.92 27.09
C HIS A 394 0.01 -1.93 28.23
N ALA A 395 -1.20 -2.06 28.79
CA ALA A 395 -1.49 -3.08 29.78
C ALA A 395 -1.50 -4.45 29.10
N GLY A 396 -0.90 -5.45 29.75
CA GLY A 396 -0.85 -6.82 29.25
C GLY A 396 -0.76 -7.85 30.38
N ILE A 397 -0.99 -9.11 30.04
CA ILE A 397 -0.90 -10.25 30.97
C ILE A 397 0.45 -10.93 30.77
N TYR A 398 1.41 -10.58 31.63
CA TYR A 398 2.78 -11.05 31.47
C TYR A 398 3.00 -12.47 31.99
N THR A 399 3.78 -13.28 31.25
CA THR A 399 4.04 -14.69 31.55
C THR A 399 4.59 -14.91 32.97
N PHE A 400 5.54 -14.09 33.40
CA PHE A 400 6.19 -14.20 34.71
C PHE A 400 5.29 -13.81 35.89
N SER A 401 4.06 -13.34 35.62
CA SER A 401 3.06 -13.12 36.66
C SER A 401 2.23 -14.38 36.93
N LEU A 402 2.15 -15.32 35.99
CA LEU A 402 1.30 -16.49 36.06
C LEU A 402 2.09 -17.76 36.37
N THR A 403 1.44 -18.74 37.01
CA THR A 403 2.01 -20.07 37.22
C THR A 403 1.98 -20.90 35.95
N TRP A 404 2.84 -21.92 35.85
CA TRP A 404 2.85 -22.84 34.71
C TRP A 404 1.49 -23.54 34.51
N PRO A 405 0.78 -24.04 35.54
CA PRO A 405 -0.56 -24.60 35.36
C PRO A 405 -1.59 -23.59 34.83
N GLU A 406 -1.50 -22.31 35.24
CA GLU A 406 -2.36 -21.26 34.68
C GLU A 406 -2.07 -21.06 33.18
N ILE A 407 -0.79 -21.03 32.78
CA ILE A 407 -0.37 -20.83 31.39
C ILE A 407 -0.68 -22.05 30.52
N TYR A 408 -0.42 -23.25 31.02
CA TYR A 408 -0.62 -24.52 30.30
C TYR A 408 -2.09 -24.75 29.92
N ASN A 409 -3.02 -24.23 30.71
CA ASN A 409 -4.46 -24.35 30.48
C ASN A 409 -5.03 -23.21 29.62
N LEU A 410 -4.21 -22.27 29.15
CA LEU A 410 -4.66 -21.22 28.23
C LEU A 410 -4.91 -21.80 26.84
N THR A 411 -6.00 -21.36 26.21
CA THR A 411 -6.25 -21.61 24.79
C THR A 411 -5.33 -20.73 23.94
N PRO A 412 -4.43 -21.31 23.12
CA PRO A 412 -3.64 -20.55 22.17
C PRO A 412 -4.52 -19.85 21.14
N ALA A 413 -4.02 -18.78 20.53
CA ALA A 413 -4.73 -18.08 19.47
C ALA A 413 -3.77 -17.64 18.36
N ILE A 414 -4.18 -17.84 17.11
CA ILE A 414 -3.47 -17.30 15.95
C ILE A 414 -3.52 -15.76 16.00
N SER A 415 -2.40 -15.11 15.69
CA SER A 415 -2.27 -13.65 15.78
C SER A 415 -3.15 -12.90 14.77
N ASN A 416 -3.32 -13.47 13.57
CA ASN A 416 -4.21 -12.96 12.53
C ASN A 416 -5.37 -13.95 12.29
N PRO A 417 -6.59 -13.69 12.82
CA PRO A 417 -7.70 -14.64 12.79
C PRO A 417 -8.20 -14.99 11.38
N TYR A 418 -7.81 -14.23 10.37
CA TYR A 418 -8.15 -14.46 8.98
C TYR A 418 -7.19 -15.44 8.27
N ARG A 419 -6.15 -15.98 8.92
CA ARG A 419 -5.15 -16.87 8.28
C ARG A 419 -5.62 -18.31 8.09
N ASN A 420 -6.22 -18.88 9.11
CA ASN A 420 -6.74 -20.24 9.11
C ASN A 420 -7.89 -20.32 10.11
N PRO A 421 -9.11 -19.93 9.70
CA PRO A 421 -10.25 -19.86 10.61
C PRO A 421 -10.59 -21.17 11.33
N ASN A 422 -10.31 -22.33 10.72
CA ASN A 422 -10.66 -23.63 11.29
C ASN A 422 -9.69 -24.10 12.39
N GLU A 423 -8.46 -23.60 12.39
CA GLU A 423 -7.41 -23.98 13.36
C GLU A 423 -7.01 -22.84 14.28
N ARG A 424 -7.85 -21.79 14.36
CA ARG A 424 -7.55 -20.51 15.03
C ARG A 424 -7.13 -20.66 16.50
N ASP A 425 -7.69 -21.63 17.20
CA ASP A 425 -7.56 -21.89 18.64
C ASP A 425 -7.05 -23.30 18.94
N SER A 426 -6.52 -23.98 17.93
CA SER A 426 -6.01 -25.35 18.03
C SER A 426 -4.62 -25.44 18.65
N GLY A 427 -4.36 -26.59 19.27
CA GLY A 427 -3.05 -26.93 19.83
C GLY A 427 -2.86 -26.50 21.29
N ARG A 428 -1.67 -26.75 21.83
CA ARG A 428 -1.30 -26.49 23.22
C ARG A 428 0.09 -25.91 23.34
N ILE A 429 0.26 -24.92 24.21
CA ILE A 429 1.56 -24.34 24.59
C ILE A 429 2.47 -25.45 25.15
N MET A 430 3.72 -25.47 24.68
CA MET A 430 4.71 -26.46 25.11
C MET A 430 5.72 -25.86 26.07
N SER A 431 6.08 -26.63 27.10
CA SER A 431 7.28 -26.33 27.91
C SER A 431 8.53 -26.48 27.04
N LEU A 432 9.62 -25.81 27.44
CA LEU A 432 10.89 -25.90 26.71
C LEU A 432 11.39 -27.35 26.64
N PHE A 433 11.24 -28.11 27.74
CA PHE A 433 11.62 -29.52 27.78
C PHE A 433 10.82 -30.40 26.80
N GLU A 434 9.50 -30.20 26.69
CA GLU A 434 8.67 -30.90 25.71
C GLU A 434 9.11 -30.58 24.27
N PHE A 435 9.35 -29.30 23.97
CA PHE A 435 9.85 -28.85 22.66
C PHE A 435 11.19 -29.50 22.31
N LEU A 436 12.13 -29.52 23.26
CA LEU A 436 13.44 -30.12 23.09
C LEU A 436 13.38 -31.64 22.82
N ASN A 437 12.45 -32.35 23.48
CA ASN A 437 12.22 -33.77 23.23
C ASN A 437 11.57 -34.03 21.87
N LEU A 438 10.62 -33.19 21.44
CA LEU A 438 10.05 -33.25 20.10
C LEU A 438 11.15 -33.11 19.03
N ALA A 439 12.01 -32.10 19.18
CA ALA A 439 13.11 -31.86 18.25
C ALA A 439 14.14 -33.00 18.24
N LYS A 440 14.47 -33.56 19.41
CA LYS A 440 15.43 -34.67 19.57
C LYS A 440 14.92 -35.95 18.90
N ASN A 441 13.62 -36.22 18.98
CA ASN A 441 13.00 -37.42 18.42
C ASN A 441 12.76 -37.33 16.91
N SER A 442 12.82 -36.13 16.32
CA SER A 442 12.68 -35.96 14.87
C SER A 442 13.93 -36.40 14.12
N THR A 443 13.77 -37.19 13.05
CA THR A 443 14.87 -37.59 12.16
C THR A 443 15.16 -36.57 11.07
N THR A 444 14.23 -35.65 10.79
CA THR A 444 14.34 -34.70 9.68
C THR A 444 15.00 -33.37 10.07
N LEU A 445 14.88 -32.97 11.34
CA LEU A 445 15.46 -31.72 11.83
C LEU A 445 16.99 -31.81 11.91
N SER A 446 17.68 -30.73 11.53
CA SER A 446 19.12 -30.56 11.69
C SER A 446 19.50 -29.87 13.00
N GLY A 447 18.58 -29.09 13.59
CA GLY A 447 18.84 -28.33 14.81
C GLY A 447 17.62 -27.62 15.39
N ILE A 448 17.88 -26.82 16.42
CA ILE A 448 16.91 -25.95 17.10
C ILE A 448 17.44 -24.52 17.22
N LEU A 449 16.53 -23.55 17.23
CA LEU A 449 16.82 -22.15 17.52
C LEU A 449 16.07 -21.73 18.80
N ILE A 450 16.79 -21.28 19.82
CA ILE A 450 16.19 -20.81 21.07
C ILE A 450 16.34 -19.29 21.15
N SER A 451 15.22 -18.55 21.15
CA SER A 451 15.25 -17.09 21.29
C SER A 451 15.11 -16.69 22.75
N VAL A 452 16.09 -15.94 23.24
CA VAL A 452 16.19 -15.42 24.61
C VAL A 452 16.04 -13.89 24.55
N GLU A 453 14.84 -13.42 24.82
CA GLU A 453 14.47 -12.00 24.85
C GLU A 453 14.11 -11.57 26.29
N ASN A 454 14.21 -10.29 26.61
CA ASN A 454 13.90 -9.72 27.93
C ASN A 454 14.68 -10.30 29.13
N ALA A 455 15.75 -11.08 28.90
CA ALA A 455 16.48 -11.79 29.96
C ALA A 455 17.08 -10.87 31.03
N VAL A 456 17.58 -9.69 30.65
CA VAL A 456 18.13 -8.69 31.60
C VAL A 456 17.03 -8.20 32.54
N TYR A 457 15.86 -7.83 32.00
CA TYR A 457 14.72 -7.42 32.81
C TYR A 457 14.27 -8.52 33.77
N LEU A 458 14.13 -9.76 33.29
CA LEU A 458 13.71 -10.89 34.12
C LEU A 458 14.71 -11.16 35.26
N ARG A 459 16.01 -11.10 34.97
CA ARG A 459 17.07 -11.28 35.96
C ARG A 459 17.06 -10.17 37.02
N GLU A 460 17.09 -8.92 36.60
CA GLU A 460 17.27 -7.76 37.49
C GLU A 460 15.99 -7.36 38.24
N LYS A 461 14.83 -7.46 37.59
CA LYS A 461 13.55 -6.97 38.15
C LYS A 461 12.66 -8.06 38.72
N LYS A 462 12.85 -9.31 38.28
CA LYS A 462 12.02 -10.46 38.71
C LYS A 462 12.81 -11.57 39.40
N GLY A 463 14.16 -11.50 39.41
CA GLY A 463 14.99 -12.56 39.98
C GLY A 463 14.94 -13.87 39.19
N LEU A 464 14.52 -13.81 37.92
CA LEU A 464 14.34 -14.95 37.03
C LEU A 464 15.44 -14.96 35.96
N ASP A 465 16.42 -15.87 36.09
CA ASP A 465 17.52 -15.96 35.12
C ASP A 465 17.16 -16.87 33.95
N LEU A 466 16.57 -16.26 32.91
CA LEU A 466 16.12 -16.96 31.70
C LEU A 466 17.27 -17.68 30.96
N ALA A 467 18.44 -17.05 30.86
CA ALA A 467 19.59 -17.66 30.16
C ALA A 467 20.06 -18.92 30.88
N LYS A 468 20.15 -18.87 32.22
CA LYS A 468 20.46 -20.05 33.03
C LYS A 468 19.40 -21.14 32.89
N ALA A 469 18.12 -20.80 32.99
CA ALA A 469 17.02 -21.76 32.86
C ALA A 469 17.04 -22.49 31.50
N VAL A 470 17.38 -21.79 30.41
CA VAL A 470 17.56 -22.40 29.08
C VAL A 470 18.73 -23.39 29.07
N LEU A 471 19.89 -23.01 29.61
CA LEU A 471 21.08 -23.89 29.67
C LEU A 471 20.86 -25.14 30.53
N ASP A 472 20.19 -24.98 31.68
CA ASP A 472 19.84 -26.08 32.57
C ASP A 472 18.89 -27.05 31.86
N THR A 473 17.86 -26.53 31.18
CA THR A 473 16.88 -27.36 30.44
C THR A 473 17.52 -28.07 29.23
N LEU A 474 18.44 -27.41 28.51
CA LEU A 474 19.22 -28.04 27.44
C LEU A 474 20.05 -29.22 27.96
N THR A 475 20.68 -29.04 29.13
CA THR A 475 21.48 -30.08 29.78
C THR A 475 20.60 -31.25 30.22
N GLU A 476 19.47 -30.96 30.86
CA GLU A 476 18.47 -31.96 31.26
C GLU A 476 17.93 -32.76 30.06
N ALA A 477 17.65 -32.09 28.94
CA ALA A 477 17.15 -32.72 27.72
C ALA A 477 18.23 -33.50 26.94
N GLY A 478 19.51 -33.39 27.33
CA GLY A 478 20.64 -34.12 26.75
C GLY A 478 21.44 -33.37 25.67
N TYR A 479 21.13 -32.11 25.37
CA TYR A 479 21.83 -31.35 24.32
C TYR A 479 23.28 -30.99 24.68
N SER A 480 23.62 -30.92 25.97
CA SER A 480 24.97 -30.56 26.44
C SER A 480 25.94 -31.75 26.54
N ASN A 481 25.43 -32.98 26.66
CA ASN A 481 26.24 -34.17 26.98
C ASN A 481 26.62 -35.01 25.75
N GLY A 482 26.40 -34.51 24.53
CA GLY A 482 26.72 -35.19 23.28
C GLY A 482 25.81 -36.38 22.94
N THR A 483 24.67 -36.53 23.61
CA THR A 483 23.69 -37.60 23.32
C THR A 483 22.83 -37.32 22.09
N THR A 484 22.94 -36.11 21.52
CA THR A 484 22.24 -35.68 20.30
C THR A 484 23.21 -34.99 19.35
N THR A 485 23.01 -35.20 18.04
CA THR A 485 23.77 -34.56 16.97
C THR A 485 23.11 -33.27 16.45
N LYS A 486 21.95 -32.88 17.02
CA LYS A 486 21.20 -31.69 16.60
C LYS A 486 21.98 -30.42 16.97
N ARG A 487 22.12 -29.50 16.01
CA ARG A 487 22.71 -28.16 16.22
C ARG A 487 21.84 -27.35 17.19
N VAL A 488 22.47 -26.63 18.13
CA VAL A 488 21.78 -25.71 19.05
C VAL A 488 22.23 -24.29 18.74
N MET A 489 21.28 -23.45 18.32
CA MET A 489 21.48 -22.03 18.11
C MET A 489 20.73 -21.26 19.20
N ILE A 490 21.36 -20.25 19.79
CA ILE A 490 20.73 -19.38 20.78
C ILE A 490 20.76 -17.95 20.28
N GLN A 491 19.57 -17.37 20.11
CA GLN A 491 19.36 -16.04 19.59
C GLN A 491 19.06 -15.04 20.70
N SER A 492 19.63 -13.83 20.60
CA SER A 492 19.23 -12.70 21.45
C SER A 492 19.48 -11.36 20.76
N THR A 493 18.73 -10.35 21.18
CA THR A 493 18.93 -8.95 20.80
C THR A 493 19.94 -8.25 21.72
N ASN A 494 20.37 -8.92 22.81
CA ASN A 494 21.32 -8.38 23.77
C ASN A 494 22.66 -9.13 23.70
N SER A 495 23.73 -8.40 23.37
CA SER A 495 25.09 -8.96 23.25
C SER A 495 25.62 -9.54 24.57
N SER A 496 25.28 -8.93 25.72
CA SER A 496 25.74 -9.43 27.03
C SER A 496 25.20 -10.83 27.34
N VAL A 497 23.96 -11.11 26.95
CA VAL A 497 23.33 -12.43 27.09
C VAL A 497 24.05 -13.45 26.23
N LEU A 498 24.40 -13.10 24.99
CA LEU A 498 25.15 -14.00 24.11
C LEU A 498 26.57 -14.27 24.61
N VAL A 499 27.25 -13.26 25.18
CA VAL A 499 28.57 -13.43 25.82
C VAL A 499 28.47 -14.40 27.01
N ASP A 500 27.47 -14.24 27.87
CA ASP A 500 27.25 -15.11 29.03
C ASP A 500 27.01 -16.57 28.60
N ILE A 501 26.22 -16.77 27.55
CA ILE A 501 25.89 -18.10 27.01
C ILE A 501 27.11 -18.73 26.32
N LYS A 502 27.87 -17.96 25.54
CA LYS A 502 29.08 -18.44 24.85
C LYS A 502 30.17 -18.90 25.82
N LYS A 503 30.22 -18.35 27.03
CA LYS A 503 31.14 -18.80 28.10
C LYS A 503 30.71 -20.12 28.75
N GLN A 504 29.41 -20.42 28.76
CA GLN A 504 28.83 -21.53 29.52
C GLN A 504 28.41 -22.71 28.63
N SER A 505 28.31 -22.50 27.31
CA SER A 505 27.88 -23.51 26.35
C SER A 505 28.70 -23.46 25.05
N LYS A 506 28.72 -24.59 24.34
CA LYS A 506 29.21 -24.69 22.95
C LYS A 506 28.13 -24.40 21.91
N SER A 507 26.95 -23.93 22.34
CA SER A 507 25.87 -23.50 21.45
C SER A 507 26.36 -22.37 20.55
N GLU A 508 25.84 -22.36 19.33
CA GLU A 508 26.08 -21.26 18.40
C GLU A 508 25.28 -20.04 18.82
N THR A 509 25.91 -18.87 18.86
CA THR A 509 25.25 -17.64 19.26
C THR A 509 24.79 -16.82 18.06
N VAL A 510 23.54 -16.36 18.09
CA VAL A 510 22.90 -15.64 16.98
C VAL A 510 22.46 -14.25 17.45
N TYR A 511 22.98 -13.20 16.82
CA TYR A 511 22.60 -11.83 17.16
C TYR A 511 21.43 -11.36 16.28
N LYS A 512 20.32 -10.95 16.90
CA LYS A 512 19.14 -10.44 16.20
C LYS A 512 19.14 -8.91 16.18
N VAL A 513 19.12 -8.34 14.99
CA VAL A 513 18.99 -6.90 14.75
C VAL A 513 17.52 -6.57 14.50
N GLU A 514 16.88 -5.90 15.46
CA GLU A 514 15.44 -5.61 15.39
C GLU A 514 15.07 -4.44 14.48
N LYS A 515 16.02 -3.52 14.24
CA LYS A 515 15.80 -2.31 13.46
C LYS A 515 16.37 -2.46 12.05
N PRO A 516 15.75 -1.81 11.04
CA PRO A 516 16.33 -1.78 9.71
C PRO A 516 17.66 -1.05 9.73
N ILE A 517 18.65 -1.60 9.04
CA ILE A 517 19.98 -1.00 8.87
C ILE A 517 20.34 -0.94 7.39
N ASP A 518 20.84 0.20 6.94
CA ASP A 518 21.18 0.41 5.53
C ASP A 518 22.69 0.20 5.24
N ASP A 519 23.53 0.26 6.28
CA ASP A 519 24.96 -0.04 6.24
C ASP A 519 25.45 -0.53 7.62
N ILE A 520 26.65 -1.10 7.69
CA ILE A 520 27.30 -1.54 8.93
C ILE A 520 28.82 -1.30 8.87
N SER A 521 29.39 -0.65 9.89
CA SER A 521 30.83 -0.36 9.92
C SER A 521 31.68 -1.59 10.24
N ASP A 522 32.92 -1.63 9.76
CA ASP A 522 33.84 -2.75 10.03
C ASP A 522 34.11 -2.93 11.54
N SER A 523 34.14 -1.83 12.30
CA SER A 523 34.28 -1.87 13.76
C SER A 523 33.09 -2.59 14.42
N ALA A 524 31.86 -2.34 13.96
CA ALA A 524 30.68 -2.99 14.48
C ALA A 524 30.68 -4.49 14.13
N ILE A 525 31.15 -4.86 12.93
CA ILE A 525 31.28 -6.27 12.55
C ILE A 525 32.29 -6.99 13.44
N GLU A 526 33.45 -6.39 13.69
CA GLU A 526 34.45 -6.97 14.60
C GLU A 526 33.95 -7.08 16.04
N ASP A 527 33.10 -6.17 16.49
CA ASP A 527 32.44 -6.29 17.79
C ASP A 527 31.42 -7.44 17.82
N ILE A 528 30.59 -7.58 16.78
CA ILE A 528 29.60 -8.67 16.67
C ILE A 528 30.29 -10.04 16.70
N LYS A 529 31.40 -10.22 15.98
CA LYS A 529 32.17 -11.47 15.94
C LYS A 529 32.67 -11.94 17.30
N LYS A 530 32.82 -11.03 18.28
CA LYS A 530 33.24 -11.40 19.64
C LYS A 530 32.17 -12.24 20.36
N PHE A 531 30.89 -12.07 20.02
CA PHE A 531 29.79 -12.66 20.77
C PHE A 531 28.77 -13.42 19.91
N ALA A 532 28.81 -13.33 18.59
CA ALA A 532 27.88 -14.00 17.68
C ALA A 532 28.61 -14.74 16.56
N ASP A 533 28.09 -15.90 16.19
CA ASP A 533 28.53 -16.73 15.06
C ASP A 533 27.63 -16.50 13.82
N ALA A 534 26.39 -16.05 14.05
CA ALA A 534 25.42 -15.70 13.02
C ALA A 534 24.65 -14.42 13.37
N VAL A 535 24.04 -13.80 12.36
CA VAL A 535 23.25 -12.57 12.49
C VAL A 535 21.88 -12.76 11.83
N VAL A 536 20.83 -12.33 12.52
CA VAL A 536 19.47 -12.26 12.00
C VAL A 536 19.12 -10.80 11.72
N ILE A 537 18.72 -10.50 10.50
CA ILE A 537 18.31 -9.17 10.06
C ILE A 537 16.92 -9.19 9.45
N ILE A 538 16.26 -8.04 9.45
CA ILE A 538 14.92 -7.87 8.85
C ILE A 538 15.00 -7.47 7.38
N LYS A 539 13.94 -7.78 6.61
CA LYS A 539 13.84 -7.54 5.15
C LYS A 539 14.34 -6.17 4.66
N PRO A 540 13.96 -5.02 5.26
CA PRO A 540 14.40 -3.71 4.76
C PRO A 540 15.92 -3.51 4.85
N SER A 541 16.60 -4.26 5.71
CA SER A 541 18.06 -4.22 5.82
C SER A 541 18.78 -4.89 4.64
N VAL A 542 18.03 -5.60 3.78
CA VAL A 542 18.56 -6.23 2.57
C VAL A 542 18.04 -5.52 1.33
N LEU A 543 16.72 -5.32 1.27
CA LEU A 543 16.01 -4.64 0.19
C LEU A 543 15.20 -3.49 0.80
N PRO A 544 15.75 -2.26 0.88
CA PRO A 544 15.06 -1.12 1.48
C PRO A 544 13.82 -0.77 0.66
N LEU A 545 12.79 -0.32 1.36
CA LEU A 545 11.51 0.08 0.78
C LEU A 545 11.35 1.61 0.83
N SER A 546 10.75 2.19 -0.20
CA SER A 546 10.29 3.58 -0.18
C SER A 546 9.03 3.73 0.68
N ASP A 547 8.62 4.97 0.95
CA ASP A 547 7.35 5.28 1.64
C ASP A 547 6.12 4.64 0.95
N ASP A 548 6.22 4.31 -0.33
CA ASP A 548 5.16 3.64 -1.12
C ASP A 548 5.40 2.12 -1.27
N SER A 549 6.22 1.52 -0.40
CA SER A 549 6.48 0.06 -0.34
C SER A 549 7.19 -0.55 -1.56
N PHE A 550 7.83 0.26 -2.41
CA PHE A 550 8.71 -0.24 -3.48
C PHE A 550 10.13 -0.46 -3.02
N VAL A 551 10.77 -1.52 -3.51
CA VAL A 551 12.21 -1.73 -3.35
C VAL A 551 12.99 -0.58 -4.02
N THR A 552 13.74 0.18 -3.23
CA THR A 552 14.55 1.33 -3.70
C THR A 552 15.97 0.95 -4.08
N GLY A 553 16.40 -0.27 -3.73
CA GLY A 553 17.73 -0.76 -4.03
C GLY A 553 18.05 -2.04 -3.28
N LYS A 554 19.34 -2.31 -3.15
CA LYS A 554 19.91 -3.42 -2.37
C LYS A 554 21.00 -2.83 -1.48
N THR A 555 20.98 -3.14 -0.19
CA THR A 555 22.03 -2.69 0.75
C THR A 555 23.32 -3.51 0.55
N ASN A 556 24.42 -3.03 1.12
CA ASN A 556 25.71 -3.75 1.19
C ASN A 556 25.85 -4.58 2.49
N VAL A 557 24.86 -4.57 3.39
CA VAL A 557 24.93 -5.16 4.74
C VAL A 557 25.24 -6.66 4.68
N VAL A 558 24.51 -7.41 3.85
CA VAL A 558 24.72 -8.86 3.68
C VAL A 558 26.13 -9.15 3.19
N GLU A 559 26.58 -8.44 2.15
CA GLU A 559 27.91 -8.64 1.55
C GLU A 559 29.03 -8.40 2.58
N ARG A 560 28.94 -7.33 3.38
CA ARG A 560 29.97 -6.99 4.39
C ARG A 560 30.02 -8.00 5.53
N LEU A 561 28.86 -8.45 6.02
CA LEU A 561 28.77 -9.48 7.06
C LEU A 561 29.34 -10.83 6.56
N GLN A 562 29.06 -11.21 5.31
CA GLN A 562 29.58 -12.44 4.70
C GLN A 562 31.09 -12.41 4.48
N LYS A 563 31.66 -11.28 4.03
CA LYS A 563 33.12 -11.10 3.92
C LYS A 563 33.83 -11.36 5.25
N SER A 564 33.11 -11.16 6.36
CA SER A 564 33.61 -11.37 7.72
C SER A 564 33.29 -12.76 8.30
N LYS A 565 32.78 -13.68 7.46
CA LYS A 565 32.43 -15.08 7.78
C LYS A 565 31.31 -15.26 8.79
N LEU A 566 30.41 -14.28 8.93
CA LEU A 566 29.18 -14.44 9.72
C LEU A 566 28.08 -15.05 8.85
N LEU A 567 27.35 -16.03 9.39
CA LEU A 567 26.14 -16.54 8.74
C LEU A 567 25.02 -15.51 8.87
N ILE A 568 24.26 -15.28 7.80
CA ILE A 568 23.14 -14.33 7.81
C ILE A 568 21.82 -15.04 7.54
N TYR A 569 20.87 -14.82 8.44
CA TYR A 569 19.49 -15.25 8.28
C TYR A 569 18.59 -14.03 8.15
N VAL A 570 17.60 -14.10 7.25
CA VAL A 570 16.60 -13.05 7.10
C VAL A 570 15.29 -13.49 7.76
N GLU A 571 14.78 -12.64 8.64
CA GLU A 571 13.48 -12.87 9.26
C GLU A 571 12.35 -12.36 8.35
N LEU A 572 11.23 -13.10 8.39
CA LEU A 572 9.88 -12.62 8.07
C LEU A 572 9.39 -12.89 6.64
N LEU A 573 9.74 -14.02 6.04
CA LEU A 573 8.96 -14.46 4.88
C LEU A 573 7.52 -14.77 5.32
N GLN A 574 6.54 -14.06 4.78
CA GLN A 574 5.11 -14.29 4.97
C GLN A 574 4.51 -14.55 3.61
N ASN A 575 3.57 -15.49 3.50
CA ASN A 575 2.83 -15.75 2.25
C ASN A 575 1.73 -14.69 2.01
N GLU A 576 1.70 -13.60 2.78
CA GLU A 576 0.59 -12.63 2.77
C GLU A 576 0.85 -11.42 1.86
N PHE A 577 -0.21 -11.04 1.14
CA PHE A 577 -0.52 -9.80 0.43
C PHE A 577 0.64 -8.90 -0.01
N VAL A 578 0.85 -8.89 -1.34
CA VAL A 578 1.53 -7.91 -2.22
C VAL A 578 2.57 -8.59 -3.15
N SER A 579 3.08 -9.79 -2.83
CA SER A 579 4.05 -10.48 -3.72
C SER A 579 4.07 -12.01 -3.61
N ASP A 580 4.45 -12.70 -4.69
CA ASP A 580 4.72 -14.14 -4.73
C ASP A 580 5.88 -14.49 -3.77
N ALA A 581 5.59 -15.29 -2.74
CA ALA A 581 6.56 -15.69 -1.71
C ALA A 581 7.79 -16.40 -2.29
N THR A 582 7.63 -17.13 -3.41
CA THR A 582 8.74 -17.80 -4.09
C THR A 582 9.70 -16.80 -4.74
N VAL A 583 9.15 -15.75 -5.37
CA VAL A 583 9.94 -14.67 -5.96
C VAL A 583 10.68 -13.89 -4.89
N GLU A 584 10.03 -13.66 -3.74
CA GLU A 584 10.66 -13.01 -2.59
C GLU A 584 11.82 -13.86 -2.03
N ILE A 585 11.61 -15.15 -1.77
CA ILE A 585 12.68 -16.07 -1.34
C ILE A 585 13.87 -16.00 -2.31
N ASN A 586 13.59 -16.07 -3.62
CA ASN A 586 14.63 -16.04 -4.64
C ASN A 586 15.45 -14.73 -4.63
N SER A 587 14.81 -13.61 -4.35
CA SER A 587 15.46 -12.29 -4.28
C SER A 587 16.48 -12.22 -3.14
N TYR A 588 16.19 -12.84 -1.99
CA TYR A 588 17.14 -12.89 -0.89
C TYR A 588 18.22 -13.95 -1.07
N ILE A 589 17.88 -15.14 -1.58
CA ILE A 589 18.82 -16.25 -1.67
C ILE A 589 19.75 -16.07 -2.87
N THR A 590 19.21 -15.98 -4.08
CA THR A 590 20.01 -15.81 -5.30
C THR A 590 20.48 -14.38 -5.47
N GLY A 591 19.64 -13.40 -5.10
CA GLY A 591 19.96 -11.98 -5.26
C GLY A 591 20.89 -11.44 -4.17
N ALA A 592 20.56 -11.65 -2.89
CA ALA A 592 21.37 -11.15 -1.77
C ALA A 592 22.42 -12.13 -1.23
N GLY A 593 22.25 -13.44 -1.45
CA GLY A 593 23.20 -14.47 -1.05
C GLY A 593 23.03 -14.98 0.38
N ILE A 594 21.88 -14.79 1.03
CA ILE A 594 21.69 -15.12 2.45
C ILE A 594 21.84 -16.63 2.75
N ASN A 595 22.21 -16.99 3.99
CA ASN A 595 22.45 -18.38 4.39
C ASN A 595 21.18 -19.14 4.82
N GLY A 596 20.10 -18.42 5.14
CA GLY A 596 18.84 -19.03 5.53
C GLY A 596 17.73 -18.04 5.82
N THR A 597 16.51 -18.53 5.95
CA THR A 597 15.32 -17.71 6.22
C THR A 597 14.58 -18.21 7.45
N ILE A 598 14.00 -17.29 8.21
CA ILE A 598 13.05 -17.57 9.29
C ILE A 598 11.64 -17.28 8.76
N THR A 599 10.77 -18.30 8.70
CA THR A 599 9.46 -18.23 8.01
C THR A 599 8.32 -18.85 8.81
N GLU A 600 7.14 -18.22 8.75
CA GLU A 600 5.89 -18.75 9.32
C GLU A 600 5.30 -19.90 8.46
N PHE A 601 5.79 -20.06 7.22
CA PHE A 601 5.35 -21.06 6.25
C PHE A 601 6.53 -21.91 5.74
N PRO A 602 7.00 -22.90 6.52
CA PRO A 602 8.17 -23.72 6.16
C PRO A 602 7.98 -24.52 4.86
N PHE A 603 6.74 -24.88 4.51
CA PHE A 603 6.44 -25.65 3.29
C PHE A 603 6.90 -24.91 2.03
N THR A 604 6.58 -23.62 1.93
CA THR A 604 6.97 -22.75 0.80
C THR A 604 8.49 -22.71 0.64
N ALA A 605 9.21 -22.42 1.72
CA ALA A 605 10.68 -22.35 1.71
C ALA A 605 11.34 -23.71 1.42
N SER A 606 10.82 -24.80 2.00
CA SER A 606 11.31 -26.15 1.77
C SER A 606 11.05 -26.64 0.34
N LYS A 607 9.89 -26.28 -0.24
CA LYS A 607 9.57 -26.52 -1.67
C LYS A 607 10.53 -25.75 -2.57
N TYR A 608 10.80 -24.48 -2.28
CA TYR A 608 11.79 -23.68 -3.02
C TYR A 608 13.18 -24.36 -3.05
N LYS A 609 13.67 -24.94 -1.94
CA LYS A 609 14.97 -25.67 -1.91
C LYS A 609 15.12 -26.80 -2.92
N ARG A 610 14.01 -27.41 -3.31
CA ARG A 610 13.98 -28.60 -4.17
C ARG A 610 13.67 -28.26 -5.62
N ASN A 611 13.39 -26.99 -5.94
CA ASN A 611 12.95 -26.58 -7.26
C ASN A 611 14.06 -26.77 -8.30
N ARG A 612 13.70 -27.30 -9.48
CA ARG A 612 14.66 -27.74 -10.50
C ARG A 612 15.44 -26.59 -11.15
N CYS A 613 14.85 -25.39 -11.15
CA CYS A 613 15.44 -24.21 -11.77
C CYS A 613 16.68 -23.67 -11.04
N LEU A 614 16.96 -24.15 -9.82
CA LEU A 614 18.17 -23.78 -9.08
C LEU A 614 19.40 -24.65 -9.41
N GLY A 615 19.22 -25.84 -10.00
CA GLY A 615 20.29 -26.82 -10.22
C GLY A 615 21.13 -26.62 -11.48
N THR A 616 20.66 -25.81 -12.43
CA THR A 616 21.29 -25.60 -13.73
C THR A 616 22.13 -24.32 -13.75
N LYS A 617 23.46 -24.45 -13.65
CA LYS A 617 24.40 -23.32 -13.84
C LYS A 617 24.42 -22.78 -15.27
N GLU A 618 23.87 -23.50 -16.24
CA GLU A 618 23.70 -23.07 -17.62
C GLU A 618 22.23 -23.25 -18.02
N THR A 619 21.62 -22.20 -18.59
CA THR A 619 20.19 -22.06 -18.97
C THR A 619 19.18 -21.84 -17.83
N LEU A 620 19.40 -20.77 -17.07
CA LEU A 620 18.34 -20.07 -16.35
C LEU A 620 17.25 -19.61 -17.35
N PRO A 621 15.94 -19.92 -17.16
CA PRO A 621 14.86 -19.31 -17.92
C PRO A 621 14.95 -17.77 -17.78
N PRO A 622 14.50 -16.99 -18.76
CA PRO A 622 14.69 -15.53 -18.76
C PRO A 622 14.14 -14.83 -17.49
N SER A 623 13.21 -15.47 -16.77
CA SER A 623 12.72 -15.08 -15.43
C SER A 623 13.77 -15.03 -14.31
N SER A 624 14.94 -15.66 -14.46
CA SER A 624 15.97 -15.72 -13.41
C SER A 624 17.30 -15.07 -13.77
N LYS A 625 17.50 -14.65 -15.03
CA LYS A 625 18.60 -13.73 -15.39
C LYS A 625 18.29 -12.29 -15.00
N HIS A 626 17.01 -11.92 -14.91
CA HIS A 626 16.57 -10.56 -14.58
C HIS A 626 16.32 -10.31 -13.08
N SER A 627 16.34 -11.33 -12.21
CA SER A 627 16.15 -11.12 -10.75
C SER A 627 17.42 -10.72 -9.99
N SER A 628 18.56 -10.54 -10.67
CA SER A 628 19.83 -10.10 -10.07
C SER A 628 20.07 -8.59 -10.17
N LYS A 629 19.19 -7.86 -10.87
CA LYS A 629 19.10 -6.40 -10.80
C LYS A 629 17.73 -6.04 -10.19
N PRO A 630 17.63 -5.09 -9.25
CA PRO A 630 16.33 -4.53 -8.95
C PRO A 630 15.73 -4.04 -10.27
N VAL A 631 14.44 -4.27 -10.50
CA VAL A 631 13.72 -3.71 -11.66
C VAL A 631 13.73 -2.17 -11.65
N PHE A 632 14.32 -1.57 -10.61
CA PHE A 632 14.78 -0.18 -10.54
C PHE A 632 16.28 -0.11 -10.17
N LYS A 633 17.17 -0.43 -11.11
CA LYS A 633 18.48 0.23 -11.21
C LYS A 633 18.77 0.52 -12.66
N ASP A 634 19.12 1.76 -12.92
CA ASP A 634 19.61 2.29 -14.18
C ASP A 634 20.54 1.33 -14.90
N ASP A 635 20.08 0.79 -16.03
CA ASP A 635 20.96 0.47 -17.15
C ASP A 635 20.93 1.68 -18.11
N TYR A 636 21.56 2.76 -17.68
CA TYR A 636 22.40 3.54 -18.58
C TYR A 636 23.83 3.48 -18.04
N VAL A 637 24.51 2.35 -18.24
CA VAL A 637 25.97 2.31 -18.10
C VAL A 637 26.61 1.73 -19.36
N ALA A 638 27.40 2.61 -19.98
CA ALA A 638 28.59 2.40 -20.80
C ALA A 638 28.48 1.41 -21.96
N GLY A 639 28.46 1.96 -23.18
CA GLY A 639 28.81 1.22 -24.39
C GLY A 639 30.28 0.75 -24.39
N PRO A 640 30.61 -0.28 -25.21
CA PRO A 640 31.97 -0.79 -25.34
C PRO A 640 32.92 0.24 -26.00
N PRO A 641 34.25 0.10 -25.84
CA PRO A 641 35.22 1.10 -26.29
C PRO A 641 35.25 1.20 -27.82
N LEU A 642 35.10 2.41 -28.34
CA LEU A 642 35.25 2.70 -29.77
C LEU A 642 36.74 2.68 -30.18
N PRO A 643 37.09 2.12 -31.35
CA PRO A 643 38.41 2.32 -31.95
C PRO A 643 38.59 3.77 -32.40
N PRO A 644 39.83 4.26 -32.47
CA PRO A 644 40.12 5.68 -32.67
C PRO A 644 39.99 6.07 -34.14
N ASN A 645 39.36 7.22 -34.40
CA ASN A 645 39.84 8.30 -35.28
C ASN A 645 38.72 9.36 -35.40
N LEU A 646 38.84 10.50 -34.70
CA LEU A 646 39.46 11.75 -35.19
C LEU A 646 38.77 12.34 -36.42
N ILE A 647 38.09 13.48 -36.23
CA ILE A 647 38.57 14.81 -36.68
C ILE A 647 38.06 15.83 -35.66
N PHE A 648 38.99 16.53 -35.00
CA PHE A 648 38.74 17.62 -34.08
C PHE A 648 38.30 18.88 -34.82
N THR A 649 37.23 19.51 -34.35
CA THR A 649 37.13 20.97 -34.38
C THR A 649 37.28 21.46 -32.95
N ASN A 650 38.50 21.83 -32.58
CA ASN A 650 38.78 22.49 -31.29
C ASN A 650 37.99 23.81 -31.25
N ASP A 651 36.83 23.85 -30.59
CA ASP A 651 36.40 25.12 -30.02
C ASP A 651 37.32 25.38 -28.82
N GLY A 652 38.29 26.28 -29.01
CA GLY A 652 39.24 26.66 -27.97
C GLY A 652 38.55 27.13 -26.70
N ARG A 653 37.28 27.57 -26.78
CA ARG A 653 36.48 28.03 -25.65
C ARG A 653 35.99 26.89 -24.76
N TYR A 654 35.63 25.73 -25.30
CA TYR A 654 35.27 24.59 -24.46
C TYR A 654 36.45 24.18 -23.58
N LYS A 655 37.64 24.01 -24.20
CA LYS A 655 38.87 23.72 -23.47
C LYS A 655 39.30 24.83 -22.52
N LEU A 656 39.10 26.09 -22.90
CA LEU A 656 39.39 27.21 -22.03
C LEU A 656 38.44 27.21 -20.82
N CYS A 657 37.13 27.09 -21.05
CA CYS A 657 36.09 27.24 -20.03
C CYS A 657 35.88 26.00 -19.14
N SER A 658 36.23 24.80 -19.59
CA SER A 658 36.15 23.57 -18.80
C SER A 658 37.29 23.41 -17.79
N GLN A 659 38.39 24.14 -17.96
CA GLN A 659 39.53 24.05 -17.06
C GLN A 659 39.27 24.87 -15.78
N PRO A 660 39.56 24.35 -14.58
CA PRO A 660 39.56 25.16 -13.37
C PRO A 660 40.63 26.26 -13.41
N PHE A 661 40.43 27.35 -12.66
CA PHE A 661 41.46 28.37 -12.43
C PHE A 661 41.58 28.74 -10.94
N SER A 662 42.68 29.38 -10.57
CA SER A 662 42.93 29.82 -9.19
C SER A 662 42.91 31.34 -9.09
N CYS A 663 42.39 31.86 -7.98
CA CYS A 663 42.36 33.30 -7.69
C CYS A 663 42.54 33.52 -6.18
N GLY A 664 43.59 34.24 -5.79
CA GLY A 664 43.90 34.46 -4.38
C GLY A 664 44.09 33.15 -3.61
N ASP A 665 43.25 32.94 -2.59
CA ASP A 665 43.23 31.75 -1.72
C ASP A 665 42.34 30.61 -2.23
N GLN A 666 41.58 30.84 -3.31
CA GLN A 666 40.68 29.85 -3.90
C GLN A 666 41.34 29.11 -5.06
N LYS A 667 41.14 27.79 -5.08
CA LYS A 667 41.54 26.88 -6.16
C LYS A 667 40.30 26.32 -6.84
N ASP A 668 40.49 25.81 -8.05
CA ASP A 668 39.46 25.08 -8.79
C ASP A 668 38.17 25.87 -9.10
N LEU A 669 38.30 27.19 -9.29
CA LEU A 669 37.18 28.05 -9.68
C LEU A 669 36.78 27.83 -11.16
N LEU A 670 35.48 27.89 -11.41
CA LEU A 670 34.83 27.75 -12.72
C LEU A 670 33.71 28.79 -12.86
N TYR A 671 32.89 28.68 -13.92
CA TYR A 671 31.66 29.46 -14.09
C TYR A 671 30.86 29.51 -12.77
N PRO A 672 30.34 30.67 -12.33
CA PRO A 672 30.14 31.91 -13.08
C PRO A 672 31.26 32.94 -12.95
N PHE A 673 32.40 32.61 -12.35
CA PHE A 673 33.46 33.58 -12.11
C PHE A 673 34.33 33.80 -13.35
N LEU A 674 34.82 35.03 -13.54
CA LEU A 674 35.75 35.38 -14.62
C LEU A 674 36.95 36.17 -14.10
N ILE A 675 38.05 36.07 -14.84
CA ILE A 675 39.25 36.88 -14.75
C ILE A 675 39.55 37.44 -16.16
N PRO A 676 40.40 38.48 -16.32
CA PRO A 676 40.64 39.12 -17.61
C PRO A 676 41.03 38.17 -18.76
N ASP A 677 41.65 37.02 -18.45
CA ASP A 677 42.07 36.05 -19.47
C ASP A 677 40.97 35.05 -19.89
N ARG A 678 39.79 35.05 -19.24
CA ARG A 678 38.69 34.08 -19.44
C ARG A 678 37.30 34.72 -19.37
N GLU A 679 37.13 35.91 -19.95
CA GLU A 679 35.89 36.69 -19.84
C GLU A 679 34.64 35.99 -20.38
N GLU A 680 34.77 35.16 -21.42
CA GLU A 680 33.65 34.42 -22.02
C GLU A 680 33.18 33.20 -21.20
N CYS A 681 33.94 32.81 -20.17
CA CYS A 681 33.70 31.62 -19.33
C CYS A 681 32.94 31.92 -18.02
N GLY A 682 32.55 33.18 -17.79
CA GLY A 682 31.89 33.61 -16.57
C GLY A 682 30.87 34.71 -16.84
N TYR A 683 30.02 34.99 -15.86
CA TYR A 683 28.99 36.02 -16.00
C TYR A 683 29.61 37.42 -15.79
N PRO A 684 29.45 38.39 -16.72
CA PRO A 684 30.19 39.66 -16.70
C PRO A 684 30.17 40.46 -15.38
N GLY A 685 29.11 40.32 -14.57
CA GLY A 685 29.02 40.96 -13.26
C GLY A 685 29.79 40.28 -12.11
N PHE A 686 30.52 39.19 -12.39
CA PHE A 686 31.16 38.32 -11.39
C PHE A 686 32.68 38.25 -11.60
N MET A 687 33.27 39.35 -12.10
CA MET A 687 34.72 39.49 -12.28
C MET A 687 35.45 39.44 -10.93
N LEU A 688 36.45 38.57 -10.83
CA LEU A 688 37.27 38.42 -9.63
C LEU A 688 38.49 39.35 -9.67
N ASN A 689 38.77 39.98 -8.53
CA ASN A 689 40.03 40.65 -8.27
C ASN A 689 40.90 39.73 -7.41
N CYS A 690 42.01 39.24 -7.98
CA CYS A 690 42.91 38.30 -7.30
C CYS A 690 44.12 38.98 -6.63
N SER A 691 44.18 40.32 -6.63
CA SER A 691 45.39 41.06 -6.23
C SER A 691 45.58 41.16 -4.72
N SER A 692 44.53 40.94 -3.92
CA SER A 692 44.48 41.17 -2.46
C SER A 692 44.81 39.93 -1.62
N GLY A 693 45.26 38.83 -2.23
CA GLY A 693 45.61 37.58 -1.54
C GLY A 693 44.42 36.64 -1.23
N PHE A 694 43.19 37.06 -1.49
CA PHE A 694 41.97 36.25 -1.44
C PHE A 694 41.08 36.59 -2.64
N ALA A 695 40.18 35.68 -3.02
CA ALA A 695 39.26 35.94 -4.13
C ALA A 695 38.13 36.89 -3.71
N GLU A 696 38.15 38.12 -4.23
CA GLU A 696 37.07 39.10 -4.03
C GLU A 696 36.37 39.45 -5.34
N LEU A 697 35.08 39.75 -5.27
CA LEU A 697 34.29 40.24 -6.38
C LEU A 697 33.41 41.41 -5.94
N THR A 698 33.20 42.36 -6.84
CA THR A 698 32.36 43.53 -6.55
C THR A 698 31.03 43.39 -7.29
N VAL A 699 29.93 43.27 -6.56
CA VAL A 699 28.58 43.33 -7.13
C VAL A 699 27.98 44.68 -6.79
N SER A 700 27.55 45.41 -7.82
CA SER A 700 27.09 46.80 -7.71
C SER A 700 28.18 47.69 -7.11
N SER A 701 28.10 48.01 -5.82
CA SER A 701 29.08 48.83 -5.09
C SER A 701 29.59 48.16 -3.80
N VAL A 702 29.35 46.86 -3.64
CA VAL A 702 29.70 46.08 -2.43
C VAL A 702 30.67 44.98 -2.80
N LYS A 703 31.70 44.82 -1.97
CA LYS A 703 32.70 43.76 -2.11
C LYS A 703 32.26 42.49 -1.38
N PHE A 704 32.38 41.36 -2.06
CA PHE A 704 32.14 40.03 -1.53
C PHE A 704 33.41 39.22 -1.63
N ARG A 705 33.72 38.46 -0.57
CA ARG A 705 34.79 37.47 -0.56
C ARG A 705 34.23 36.09 -0.82
N ILE A 706 34.88 35.32 -1.68
CA ILE A 706 34.59 33.89 -1.84
C ILE A 706 35.23 33.14 -0.68
N LEU A 707 34.41 32.39 0.08
CA LEU A 707 34.91 31.53 1.15
C LEU A 707 35.18 30.12 0.65
N MET A 708 34.30 29.60 -0.22
CA MET A 708 34.39 28.25 -0.77
C MET A 708 33.52 28.12 -2.02
N ALA A 709 33.97 27.34 -3.01
CA ALA A 709 33.16 26.89 -4.14
C ALA A 709 33.28 25.37 -4.25
N ASP A 710 32.16 24.65 -4.13
CA ASP A 710 32.07 23.20 -4.25
C ASP A 710 31.21 22.86 -5.47
N TYR A 711 31.87 22.44 -6.54
CA TYR A 711 31.21 22.18 -7.82
C TYR A 711 30.61 20.77 -7.90
N ASP A 712 31.00 19.83 -7.03
CA ASP A 712 30.42 18.48 -6.96
C ASP A 712 29.07 18.48 -6.24
N LEU A 713 28.95 19.34 -5.22
CA LEU A 713 27.70 19.58 -4.49
C LEU A 713 26.95 20.82 -5.00
N HIS A 714 27.44 21.45 -6.06
CA HIS A 714 26.84 22.58 -6.79
C HIS A 714 26.52 23.84 -5.95
N PHE A 715 27.33 24.14 -4.92
CA PHE A 715 27.13 25.31 -4.05
C PHE A 715 28.37 26.19 -3.87
N ILE A 716 28.15 27.49 -3.67
CA ILE A 716 29.17 28.53 -3.50
C ILE A 716 28.87 29.34 -2.24
N THR A 717 29.88 29.62 -1.43
CA THR A 717 29.76 30.43 -0.21
C THR A 717 30.43 31.78 -0.37
N LEU A 718 29.67 32.86 -0.16
CA LEU A 718 30.18 34.24 -0.19
C LEU A 718 30.00 34.94 1.17
N ALA A 719 30.92 35.82 1.53
CA ALA A 719 30.79 36.73 2.68
C ALA A 719 30.86 38.20 2.22
N ARG A 720 29.99 39.04 2.79
CA ARG A 720 29.89 40.45 2.44
C ARG A 720 30.87 41.27 3.28
N MET A 721 31.84 41.91 2.65
CA MET A 721 33.03 42.43 3.35
C MET A 721 32.81 43.70 4.18
N ASP A 722 31.78 44.50 3.90
CA ASP A 722 31.44 45.70 4.68
C ASP A 722 30.81 45.39 6.05
N TYR A 723 30.55 44.12 6.35
CA TYR A 723 29.91 43.65 7.59
C TYR A 723 30.64 42.49 8.28
N THR A 724 31.85 42.13 7.82
CA THR A 724 32.63 41.05 8.47
C THR A 724 33.19 41.48 9.83
N ASP A 725 33.58 42.74 9.98
CA ASP A 725 34.36 43.20 11.13
C ASP A 725 33.49 43.85 12.22
N ASN A 726 32.40 44.53 11.83
CA ASN A 726 31.44 45.19 12.73
C ASN A 726 30.05 45.32 12.09
N LEU A 727 28.97 45.13 12.88
CA LEU A 727 27.59 45.43 12.50
C LEU A 727 27.30 46.93 12.29
N CYS A 728 28.19 47.83 12.75
CA CYS A 728 28.01 49.28 12.63
C CYS A 728 29.00 49.92 11.62
N PRO A 729 28.86 49.68 10.30
CA PRO A 729 29.71 50.36 9.34
C PRO A 729 29.37 51.85 9.27
N SER A 730 30.37 52.71 9.07
CA SER A 730 30.19 54.18 9.03
C SER A 730 29.21 54.65 7.95
N ASN A 731 28.98 53.84 6.91
CA ASN A 731 27.99 54.13 5.87
C ASN A 731 27.29 52.84 5.39
N PRO A 732 26.20 52.39 6.06
CA PRO A 732 25.51 51.15 5.73
C PRO A 732 24.76 51.26 4.39
N ARG A 733 25.01 50.32 3.47
CA ARG A 733 24.43 50.32 2.10
C ARG A 733 23.47 49.15 1.91
N ASN A 734 22.24 49.41 1.47
CA ASN A 734 21.24 48.37 1.22
C ASN A 734 21.26 47.86 -0.24
N GLU A 735 22.39 47.30 -0.65
CA GLU A 735 22.54 46.70 -1.98
C GLU A 735 22.19 45.20 -1.93
N GLN A 736 21.34 44.74 -2.86
CA GLN A 736 20.95 43.34 -2.97
C GLN A 736 21.95 42.55 -3.84
N PHE A 737 22.19 41.28 -3.51
CA PHE A 737 23.04 40.40 -4.30
C PHE A 737 22.39 40.08 -5.66
N ASN A 738 23.15 40.17 -6.74
CA ASN A 738 22.67 39.89 -8.09
C ASN A 738 22.52 38.38 -8.33
N GLN A 739 21.29 37.89 -8.35
CA GLN A 739 20.98 36.46 -8.55
C GLN A 739 20.86 36.04 -10.03
N SER A 740 21.55 36.73 -10.95
CA SER A 740 21.45 36.45 -12.39
C SER A 740 22.15 35.14 -12.78
N ALA A 741 23.28 34.82 -12.16
CA ALA A 741 24.04 33.59 -12.44
C ALA A 741 24.01 32.58 -11.28
N LEU A 742 23.85 33.04 -10.04
CA LEU A 742 23.70 32.23 -8.84
C LEU A 742 22.36 32.50 -8.16
N GLN A 743 21.80 31.53 -7.46
CA GLN A 743 20.56 31.71 -6.67
C GLN A 743 20.80 31.40 -5.19
N PHE A 744 19.98 31.91 -4.27
CA PHE A 744 20.09 31.53 -2.85
C PHE A 744 19.76 30.05 -2.64
N ALA A 745 20.62 29.34 -1.92
CA ALA A 745 20.35 27.97 -1.49
C ALA A 745 19.20 27.92 -0.46
N ASP A 746 18.51 26.79 -0.34
CA ASP A 746 17.32 26.62 0.52
C ASP A 746 17.56 26.96 2.02
N GLY A 747 18.82 26.92 2.47
CA GLY A 747 19.26 27.30 3.82
C GLY A 747 19.74 28.76 4.01
N THR A 748 19.61 29.63 3.00
CA THR A 748 20.01 31.05 3.08
C THR A 748 18.80 31.94 3.35
N LYS A 749 18.86 32.77 4.40
CA LYS A 749 17.80 33.73 4.79
C LYS A 749 18.31 35.16 4.72
N LEU A 750 17.40 36.14 4.63
CA LEU A 750 17.73 37.57 4.67
C LEU A 750 17.57 38.11 6.10
N LEU A 751 18.67 38.55 6.69
CA LEU A 751 18.72 39.32 7.93
C LEU A 751 18.49 40.80 7.61
N THR A 752 17.47 41.40 8.22
CA THR A 752 17.21 42.84 8.12
C THR A 752 17.75 43.55 9.35
N ILE A 753 18.51 44.63 9.15
CA ILE A 753 19.10 45.48 10.17
C ILE A 753 18.55 46.89 10.02
N LEU A 754 18.07 47.47 11.13
CA LEU A 754 17.54 48.82 11.21
C LEU A 754 18.44 49.67 12.13
N TYR A 755 18.79 50.86 11.67
CA TYR A 755 19.63 51.81 12.42
C TYR A 755 18.87 53.08 12.82
N ASP A 756 19.30 53.69 13.94
CA ASP A 756 18.79 54.96 14.47
C ASP A 756 17.27 54.95 14.71
N CYS A 757 16.74 53.92 15.35
CA CYS A 757 15.33 53.78 15.65
C CYS A 757 14.94 54.48 16.96
N ARG A 758 13.79 55.18 16.96
CA ARG A 758 13.14 55.63 18.22
C ARG A 758 12.54 54.44 18.95
N ASP A 759 12.54 54.47 20.29
CA ASP A 759 12.10 53.37 21.16
C ASP A 759 10.85 52.64 20.64
N LEU A 760 11.01 51.34 20.40
CA LEU A 760 9.93 50.47 19.94
C LEU A 760 8.93 50.22 21.09
N PRO A 761 7.61 50.23 20.84
CA PRO A 761 6.64 49.78 21.83
C PRO A 761 6.93 48.33 22.23
N SER A 762 6.84 48.03 23.53
CA SER A 762 7.19 46.76 24.20
C SER A 762 6.46 45.50 23.71
N ASN A 763 5.63 45.59 22.66
CA ASN A 763 4.86 44.50 22.07
C ASN A 763 5.50 43.87 20.81
N ILE A 764 6.62 44.38 20.29
CA ILE A 764 7.23 43.84 19.06
C ILE A 764 8.02 42.54 19.29
N SER A 765 8.55 42.33 20.50
CA SER A 765 9.25 41.10 20.89
C SER A 765 8.36 39.85 20.90
N ASN A 766 7.03 40.00 20.82
CA ASN A 766 6.04 38.91 20.76
C ASN A 766 5.30 38.81 19.41
N SER A 767 5.81 39.46 18.35
CA SER A 767 5.18 39.46 17.02
C SER A 767 5.46 38.17 16.26
N LEU A 768 4.40 37.48 15.79
CA LEU A 768 4.45 36.28 14.94
C LEU A 768 5.11 36.51 13.55
N VAL A 769 5.44 37.76 13.22
CA VAL A 769 5.93 38.20 11.90
C VAL A 769 7.46 38.16 11.80
N TYR A 770 8.16 38.26 12.93
CA TYR A 770 9.61 38.40 12.99
C TYR A 770 10.20 37.34 13.91
N ASN A 771 11.22 36.63 13.45
CA ASN A 771 12.02 35.74 14.29
C ASN A 771 13.32 36.47 14.68
N TYR A 772 13.76 36.24 15.92
CA TYR A 772 15.07 36.70 16.44
C TYR A 772 15.26 38.22 16.41
N VAL A 773 14.37 38.97 17.08
CA VAL A 773 14.51 40.43 17.24
C VAL A 773 15.46 40.72 18.40
N THR A 774 16.62 41.31 18.11
CA THR A 774 17.61 41.74 19.10
C THR A 774 17.97 43.21 18.89
N ASP A 775 18.15 43.97 19.98
CA ASP A 775 18.69 45.33 19.94
C ASP A 775 20.20 45.38 20.17
N PHE A 776 20.87 46.34 19.55
CA PHE A 776 22.30 46.60 19.73
C PHE A 776 22.60 48.09 19.63
N GLN A 777 23.77 48.50 20.14
CA GLN A 777 24.19 49.90 20.22
C GLN A 777 25.50 50.10 19.46
N CYS A 778 25.57 51.17 18.66
CA CYS A 778 26.78 51.61 17.98
C CYS A 778 27.42 52.77 18.76
N GLU A 779 28.75 52.92 18.69
CA GLU A 779 29.50 53.89 19.53
C GLU A 779 29.16 55.37 19.27
N GLU A 780 28.58 55.71 18.11
CA GLU A 780 28.24 57.09 17.70
C GLU A 780 26.75 57.47 17.92
N ASP A 781 25.96 56.62 18.58
CA ASP A 781 24.51 56.84 18.71
C ASP A 781 24.17 58.03 19.64
N MET A 782 23.29 58.94 19.20
CA MET A 782 22.75 60.03 20.05
C MET A 782 21.87 59.46 21.18
N GLU A 783 21.91 60.05 22.39
CA GLU A 783 21.11 59.63 23.55
C GLU A 783 19.62 59.40 23.17
N GLY A 784 19.16 58.15 23.31
CA GLY A 784 17.75 57.76 23.12
C GLY A 784 17.38 57.07 21.81
N LEU A 785 18.35 56.66 20.97
CA LEU A 785 18.11 55.84 19.77
C LEU A 785 18.70 54.42 19.92
N ARG A 786 18.07 53.41 19.31
CA ARG A 786 18.54 52.00 19.29
C ARG A 786 18.59 51.43 17.88
N ASN A 787 19.41 50.40 17.69
CA ASN A 787 19.48 49.63 16.44
C ASN A 787 18.89 48.23 16.65
N TYR A 788 18.31 47.64 15.61
CA TYR A 788 17.63 46.34 15.70
C TYR A 788 18.01 45.43 14.54
N CYS A 789 18.10 44.12 14.77
CA CYS A 789 18.21 43.12 13.72
C CYS A 789 17.10 42.05 13.85
N PHE A 790 16.59 41.54 12.72
CA PHE A 790 15.57 40.49 12.69
C PHE A 790 15.53 39.75 11.35
N VAL A 791 14.86 38.58 11.31
CA VAL A 791 14.58 37.83 10.07
C VAL A 791 13.06 37.79 9.83
N LYS A 792 12.63 38.18 8.62
CA LYS A 792 11.21 38.13 8.19
C LYS A 792 10.77 36.68 7.98
N ASN A 793 9.62 36.28 8.54
CA ASN A 793 9.09 34.93 8.40
C ASN A 793 8.39 34.71 7.03
N SER A 794 9.01 33.93 6.14
CA SER A 794 8.53 33.69 4.76
C SER A 794 7.23 32.87 4.66
N SER A 795 6.77 32.23 5.74
CA SER A 795 5.54 31.41 5.76
C SER A 795 4.24 32.23 5.93
N SER A 796 4.34 33.56 5.80
CA SER A 796 3.30 34.51 6.20
C SER A 796 2.55 35.11 5.02
N ALA A 797 1.97 34.29 4.14
CA ALA A 797 1.06 34.78 3.09
C ALA A 797 -0.29 35.33 3.64
N LEU A 798 -0.49 35.33 4.97
CA LEU A 798 -1.72 35.77 5.64
C LEU A 798 -1.72 37.22 6.18
N LEU A 799 -0.75 38.07 5.83
CA LEU A 799 -0.76 39.48 6.27
C LEU A 799 -0.79 40.47 5.10
N TYR A 800 -1.93 40.48 4.40
CA TYR A 800 -2.43 41.67 3.72
C TYR A 800 -3.65 42.24 4.48
N MET A 801 -3.61 42.23 5.82
CA MET A 801 -4.42 43.12 6.64
C MET A 801 -3.65 43.45 7.93
N ARG A 802 -3.38 44.75 8.10
CA ARG A 802 -2.68 45.45 9.18
C ARG A 802 -1.16 45.62 9.02
N ASP A 803 -0.87 46.79 8.45
CA ASP A 803 0.38 47.49 8.19
C ASP A 803 1.21 47.74 9.48
N GLY A 804 1.88 46.73 10.02
CA GLY A 804 2.83 46.87 11.13
C GLY A 804 4.29 47.09 10.70
N THR A 805 4.62 46.81 9.43
CA THR A 805 5.96 47.02 8.87
C THR A 805 6.24 48.51 8.64
N LYS A 806 5.25 49.29 8.17
CA LYS A 806 5.42 50.74 7.95
C LYS A 806 5.59 51.55 9.22
N ASP A 807 5.13 51.06 10.38
CA ASP A 807 5.33 51.74 11.66
C ASP A 807 6.74 51.52 12.22
N LEU A 808 7.41 50.41 11.88
CA LEU A 808 8.81 50.17 12.23
C LEU A 808 9.74 50.96 11.29
N GLU A 809 9.50 50.87 9.98
CA GLU A 809 10.30 51.52 8.93
C GLU A 809 10.23 53.07 9.01
N LYS A 810 9.12 53.65 9.50
CA LYS A 810 8.99 55.11 9.69
C LYS A 810 9.75 55.67 10.90
N ASN A 811 10.10 54.82 11.86
CA ASN A 811 10.71 55.23 13.13
C ASN A 811 12.24 55.05 13.16
N CYS A 812 12.81 54.45 12.11
CA CYS A 812 14.24 54.21 11.92
C CYS A 812 14.76 55.02 10.73
N LYS A 813 16.02 55.45 10.74
CA LYS A 813 16.58 56.25 9.64
C LYS A 813 17.09 55.40 8.48
N LYS A 814 17.56 54.17 8.74
CA LYS A 814 18.19 53.31 7.71
C LYS A 814 17.80 51.84 7.88
N GLU A 815 17.62 51.13 6.77
CA GLU A 815 17.37 49.68 6.69
C GLU A 815 18.38 49.03 5.74
N VAL A 816 18.96 47.89 6.15
CA VAL A 816 19.85 47.06 5.32
C VAL A 816 19.45 45.59 5.41
N SER A 817 19.37 44.91 4.28
CA SER A 817 19.13 43.46 4.20
C SER A 817 20.39 42.70 3.77
N ILE A 818 20.81 41.71 4.56
CA ILE A 818 22.03 40.93 4.37
C ILE A 818 21.69 39.43 4.34
N PRO A 819 22.13 38.68 3.32
CA PRO A 819 21.95 37.23 3.29
C PRO A 819 22.87 36.51 4.30
N VAL A 820 22.32 35.55 5.03
CA VAL A 820 23.00 34.76 6.07
C VAL A 820 22.55 33.30 6.03
N ARG A 821 23.38 32.38 6.50
CA ARG A 821 22.98 30.96 6.67
C ARG A 821 22.01 30.82 7.84
N GLU A 822 20.95 30.05 7.65
CA GLU A 822 19.93 29.78 8.68
C GLU A 822 20.54 29.17 9.95
N SER A 823 21.53 28.29 9.82
CA SER A 823 22.25 27.68 10.95
C SER A 823 23.05 28.66 11.81
N THR A 824 23.33 29.86 11.29
CA THR A 824 24.07 30.92 12.01
C THR A 824 23.16 31.92 12.71
N LEU A 825 21.84 31.84 12.49
CA LEU A 825 20.85 32.74 13.12
C LEU A 825 20.84 32.69 14.65
N PRO A 826 21.01 31.54 15.34
CA PRO A 826 21.03 31.51 16.79
C PRO A 826 22.21 32.27 17.40
N SER A 827 23.38 32.25 16.75
CA SER A 827 24.61 32.92 17.23
C SER A 827 24.69 34.41 16.89
N LEU A 828 23.89 34.86 15.91
CA LEU A 828 23.78 36.25 15.48
C LEU A 828 23.10 37.16 16.51
N CYS A 829 22.34 36.57 17.44
CA CYS A 829 21.42 37.30 18.33
C CYS A 829 21.72 37.16 19.82
N SER A 830 22.82 36.48 20.22
CA SER A 830 23.16 36.27 21.64
C SER A 830 24.57 36.70 22.06
N ASP A 831 25.65 36.44 21.29
CA ASP A 831 27.01 36.53 21.86
C ASP A 831 28.13 37.13 20.99
N ASN A 832 28.05 37.15 19.65
CA ASN A 832 28.99 37.92 18.79
C ASN A 832 28.55 37.92 17.31
N PRO A 833 27.80 38.92 16.83
CA PRO A 833 27.23 38.90 15.47
C PRO A 833 28.29 38.92 14.35
N ASN A 834 29.45 39.54 14.59
CA ASN A 834 30.52 39.69 13.59
C ASN A 834 31.07 38.31 13.13
N LYS A 835 31.31 37.38 14.06
CA LYS A 835 31.77 36.01 13.76
C LYS A 835 30.77 35.17 12.94
N SER A 836 29.50 35.54 12.94
CA SER A 836 28.46 34.82 12.21
C SER A 836 28.39 35.31 10.76
N LEU A 837 28.57 36.61 10.52
CA LEU A 837 28.60 37.19 9.17
C LEU A 837 29.90 36.83 8.41
N GLU A 838 31.01 36.62 9.12
CA GLU A 838 32.25 36.07 8.56
C GLU A 838 32.08 34.68 7.92
N LYS A 839 31.08 33.88 8.36
CA LYS A 839 30.82 32.54 7.81
C LYS A 839 30.08 32.56 6.46
N GLY A 840 29.61 33.74 6.04
CA GLY A 840 28.95 33.95 4.75
C GLY A 840 27.59 33.27 4.59
N PHE A 841 27.14 33.21 3.34
CA PHE A 841 25.85 32.64 2.89
C PHE A 841 26.05 31.72 1.68
N ASN A 842 25.14 30.75 1.52
CA ASN A 842 25.21 29.75 0.46
C ASN A 842 24.39 30.16 -0.77
N LEU A 843 24.97 29.91 -1.92
CA LEU A 843 24.42 30.10 -3.25
C LEU A 843 24.51 28.80 -4.03
N GLU A 844 23.58 28.59 -4.95
CA GLU A 844 23.55 27.45 -5.87
C GLU A 844 23.77 27.92 -7.30
N ILE A 845 24.38 27.04 -8.10
CA ILE A 845 24.55 27.24 -9.54
C ILE A 845 23.19 27.04 -10.23
N LYS A 846 22.80 27.96 -11.12
CA LYS A 846 21.51 27.86 -11.84
C LYS A 846 21.44 26.63 -12.75
N GLN A 847 20.22 26.11 -12.91
CA GLN A 847 19.90 24.91 -13.68
C GLN A 847 20.47 24.91 -15.10
N ASP A 848 20.51 26.06 -15.78
CA ASP A 848 21.05 26.17 -17.14
C ASP A 848 22.51 25.68 -17.23
N CYS A 849 23.33 26.00 -16.24
CA CYS A 849 24.71 25.53 -16.18
C CYS A 849 24.81 24.05 -15.78
N LEU A 850 23.95 23.59 -14.87
CA LEU A 850 23.91 22.17 -14.48
C LEU A 850 23.58 21.27 -15.69
N VAL A 851 22.57 21.65 -16.48
CA VAL A 851 22.18 20.95 -17.71
C VAL A 851 23.31 20.95 -18.74
N CYS A 852 24.08 22.03 -18.83
CA CYS A 852 25.26 22.09 -19.70
C CYS A 852 26.36 21.12 -19.23
N LEU A 853 26.70 21.13 -17.94
CA LEU A 853 27.71 20.25 -17.34
C LEU A 853 27.33 18.77 -17.47
N GLU A 854 26.06 18.42 -17.22
CA GLU A 854 25.52 17.05 -17.40
C GLU A 854 25.61 16.56 -18.86
N SER A 855 25.64 17.49 -19.82
CA SER A 855 25.85 17.18 -21.24
C SER A 855 27.33 17.16 -21.67
N ASN A 856 28.26 17.12 -20.72
CA ASN A 856 29.72 17.25 -20.92
C ASN A 856 30.16 18.60 -21.54
N GLY A 857 29.34 19.65 -21.40
CA GLY A 857 29.65 21.01 -21.84
C GLY A 857 30.30 21.86 -20.76
N ALA A 858 30.90 22.98 -21.16
CA ALA A 858 31.44 24.01 -20.28
C ALA A 858 30.56 25.25 -20.32
N CYS A 859 30.07 25.68 -19.15
CA CYS A 859 29.24 26.87 -19.04
C CYS A 859 30.01 28.14 -19.41
N GLY A 860 29.31 29.07 -20.06
CA GLY A 860 29.87 30.36 -20.43
C GLY A 860 28.82 31.44 -20.60
N TYR A 861 29.27 32.62 -21.00
CA TYR A 861 28.40 33.75 -21.24
C TYR A 861 28.79 34.51 -22.51
N ASN A 862 27.82 34.65 -23.42
CA ASN A 862 27.96 35.46 -24.63
C ASN A 862 26.62 36.12 -24.96
N ARG A 863 26.44 37.37 -24.51
CA ARG A 863 25.15 38.11 -24.61
C ARG A 863 23.95 37.39 -23.95
N GLY A 864 24.22 36.35 -23.16
CA GLY A 864 23.30 35.39 -22.57
C GLY A 864 24.06 34.14 -22.11
N PHE A 865 23.43 33.27 -21.32
CA PHE A 865 24.03 31.97 -20.96
C PHE A 865 24.28 31.14 -22.23
N VAL A 866 25.43 30.48 -22.30
CA VAL A 866 25.80 29.57 -23.39
C VAL A 866 26.47 28.33 -22.83
N CYS A 867 26.34 27.21 -23.54
CA CYS A 867 27.02 25.96 -23.27
C CYS A 867 28.06 25.70 -24.36
N TYR A 868 29.35 25.81 -24.03
CA TYR A 868 30.43 25.46 -24.95
C TYR A 868 30.61 23.95 -24.94
N CYS A 869 30.68 23.33 -26.11
CA CYS A 869 30.83 21.88 -26.27
C CYS A 869 31.97 21.59 -27.24
N ASP A 870 32.46 20.35 -27.24
CA ASP A 870 33.51 19.93 -28.18
C ASP A 870 33.08 20.09 -29.66
N ASP A 871 31.78 20.08 -29.95
CA ASP A 871 31.21 20.26 -31.29
C ASP A 871 30.76 21.70 -31.61
N GLY A 872 30.91 22.65 -30.67
CA GLY A 872 30.61 24.07 -30.86
C GLY A 872 29.85 24.72 -29.69
N THR A 873 29.40 25.96 -29.89
CA THR A 873 28.62 26.70 -28.87
C THR A 873 27.13 26.43 -29.03
N HIS A 874 26.47 25.96 -27.98
CA HIS A 874 25.03 25.67 -27.92
C HIS A 874 24.33 26.52 -26.85
N GLY A 875 22.99 26.57 -26.89
CA GLY A 875 22.21 27.41 -25.98
C GLY A 875 22.16 26.90 -24.54
N HIS A 876 21.95 25.60 -24.34
CA HIS A 876 21.76 25.02 -22.99
C HIS A 876 22.45 23.67 -22.76
N ASN A 877 22.67 22.85 -23.80
CA ASN A 877 23.36 21.55 -23.69
C ASN A 877 24.05 21.17 -25.02
N CYS A 878 24.89 20.14 -24.97
CA CYS A 878 25.67 19.66 -26.12
C CYS A 878 24.93 18.69 -27.06
N TYR A 879 23.63 18.46 -26.88
CA TYR A 879 22.84 17.55 -27.72
C TYR A 879 22.22 18.28 -28.91
N GLY A 880 23.05 18.97 -29.70
CA GLY A 880 22.61 19.96 -30.67
C GLY A 880 22.89 19.64 -32.14
N SER A 881 22.62 18.43 -32.64
CA SER A 881 22.47 18.19 -34.09
C SER A 881 21.68 16.92 -34.43
N LEU A 882 20.37 16.95 -34.19
CA LEU A 882 19.42 16.01 -34.82
C LEU A 882 18.11 16.70 -35.24
N VAL A 883 18.13 18.02 -35.47
CA VAL A 883 16.91 18.81 -35.76
C VAL A 883 16.81 19.24 -37.23
N ASN A 884 17.83 18.98 -38.06
CA ASN A 884 17.78 19.30 -39.50
C ASN A 884 17.23 18.19 -40.42
N ALA A 885 16.74 17.08 -39.89
CA ALA A 885 16.19 15.99 -40.72
C ALA A 885 14.66 15.94 -40.84
N ILE A 886 13.87 16.66 -40.03
CA ILE A 886 12.38 16.49 -40.05
C ILE A 886 11.64 17.83 -39.95
N HIS A 887 11.83 18.71 -40.94
CA HIS A 887 11.14 19.99 -41.04
C HIS A 887 9.87 19.96 -41.93
N LYS A 888 9.06 18.88 -41.93
CA LYS A 888 7.83 18.83 -42.78
C LYS A 888 6.57 18.16 -42.17
N VAL A 889 6.31 18.27 -40.86
CA VAL A 889 4.95 18.00 -40.30
C VAL A 889 4.47 19.04 -39.26
N ALA A 890 5.27 20.04 -38.89
CA ALA A 890 5.00 20.95 -37.76
C ALA A 890 3.98 22.08 -38.01
N GLY A 891 2.95 21.85 -38.82
CA GLY A 891 1.77 22.74 -38.89
C GLY A 891 0.71 22.46 -37.81
N SER A 892 0.75 21.28 -37.18
CA SER A 892 -0.27 20.87 -36.19
C SER A 892 0.20 20.88 -34.73
N ILE A 893 1.49 21.03 -34.45
CA ILE A 893 2.05 20.96 -33.07
C ILE A 893 1.86 22.28 -32.31
N ALA A 894 1.94 23.44 -32.99
CA ALA A 894 1.70 24.74 -32.36
C ALA A 894 0.26 24.90 -31.84
N GLY A 895 -0.72 24.32 -32.53
CA GLY A 895 -2.12 24.28 -32.07
C GLY A 895 -2.30 23.41 -30.83
N VAL A 896 -1.57 22.30 -30.71
CA VAL A 896 -1.62 21.40 -29.55
C VAL A 896 -0.90 22.03 -28.35
N VAL A 897 0.24 22.70 -28.55
CA VAL A 897 0.94 23.40 -27.46
C VAL A 897 0.13 24.61 -26.97
N LEU A 898 -0.49 25.38 -27.87
CA LEU A 898 -1.38 26.47 -27.47
C LEU A 898 -2.64 25.95 -26.77
N PHE A 899 -3.20 24.81 -27.20
CA PHE A 899 -4.33 24.16 -26.54
C PHE A 899 -3.96 23.58 -25.17
N VAL A 900 -2.76 23.03 -25.00
CA VAL A 900 -2.23 22.54 -23.72
C VAL A 900 -1.92 23.71 -22.78
N ILE A 901 -1.33 24.80 -23.26
CA ILE A 901 -1.11 26.01 -22.48
C ILE A 901 -2.45 26.63 -22.08
N LEU A 902 -3.42 26.72 -22.99
CA LEU A 902 -4.78 27.20 -22.67
C LEU A 902 -5.50 26.25 -21.71
N LEU A 903 -5.34 24.94 -21.81
CA LEU A 903 -5.89 23.97 -20.86
C LEU A 903 -5.22 24.03 -19.48
N LEU A 904 -3.90 24.25 -19.43
CA LEU A 904 -3.14 24.41 -18.18
C LEU A 904 -3.48 25.74 -17.52
N PHE A 905 -3.62 26.81 -18.30
CA PHE A 905 -4.07 28.11 -17.82
C PHE A 905 -5.55 28.10 -17.43
N PHE A 906 -6.41 27.38 -18.17
CA PHE A 906 -7.82 27.18 -17.83
C PHE A 906 -7.97 26.26 -16.61
N ARG A 907 -7.12 25.23 -16.43
CA ARG A 907 -7.05 24.43 -15.19
C ARG A 907 -6.53 25.24 -14.02
N HIS A 908 -5.51 26.08 -14.20
CA HIS A 908 -5.00 26.96 -13.15
C HIS A 908 -6.03 28.04 -12.79
N TYR A 909 -6.70 28.61 -13.78
CA TYR A 909 -7.80 29.57 -13.60
C TYR A 909 -9.03 28.92 -12.96
N LEU A 910 -9.44 27.72 -13.36
CA LEU A 910 -10.52 26.95 -12.73
C LEU A 910 -10.14 26.54 -11.31
N ARG A 911 -8.90 26.11 -11.03
CA ARG A 911 -8.39 25.73 -9.70
C ARG A 911 -8.28 26.94 -8.76
N MET A 912 -7.83 28.09 -9.27
CA MET A 912 -7.82 29.37 -8.54
C MET A 912 -9.22 29.94 -8.33
N LYS A 913 -10.13 29.75 -9.30
CA LYS A 913 -11.55 30.09 -9.18
C LYS A 913 -12.26 29.17 -8.20
N GLU A 914 -11.93 27.88 -8.13
CA GLU A 914 -12.48 26.89 -7.21
C GLU A 914 -11.95 27.06 -5.78
N LEU A 915 -10.67 27.42 -5.59
CA LEU A 915 -10.11 27.80 -4.28
C LEU A 915 -10.69 29.12 -3.75
N ARG A 916 -10.84 30.14 -4.63
CA ARG A 916 -11.53 31.39 -4.28
C ARG A 916 -13.04 31.17 -4.05
N LEU A 917 -13.70 30.31 -4.83
CA LEU A 917 -15.08 29.89 -4.57
C LEU A 917 -15.17 29.14 -3.24
N ARG A 918 -14.28 28.18 -2.91
CA ARG A 918 -14.33 27.43 -1.64
C ARG A 918 -14.13 28.33 -0.41
N GLN A 919 -13.23 29.31 -0.48
CA GLN A 919 -12.96 30.20 0.66
C GLN A 919 -13.98 31.36 0.78
N GLN A 920 -14.54 31.85 -0.33
CA GLN A 920 -15.71 32.74 -0.31
C GLN A 920 -16.99 31.98 0.06
N ASN A 921 -17.17 30.74 -0.38
CA ASN A 921 -18.31 29.88 -0.04
C ASN A 921 -18.29 29.49 1.43
N LEU A 922 -17.15 29.16 2.05
CA LEU A 922 -17.10 28.82 3.49
C LEU A 922 -17.42 30.02 4.40
N LYS A 923 -17.05 31.24 3.99
CA LYS A 923 -17.44 32.49 4.68
C LYS A 923 -18.87 32.94 4.36
N SER A 924 -19.45 32.51 3.24
CA SER A 924 -20.83 32.83 2.87
C SER A 924 -21.85 31.76 3.28
N LEU A 925 -21.42 30.60 3.81
CA LEU A 925 -22.29 29.46 4.18
C LEU A 925 -22.42 29.15 5.68
N ILE A 926 -21.74 29.83 6.60
CA ILE A 926 -21.73 29.40 8.01
C ILE A 926 -22.12 30.53 8.99
N PRO A 927 -23.31 30.49 9.62
CA PRO A 927 -23.69 31.34 10.76
C PRO A 927 -23.16 30.84 12.13
N LEU A 928 -22.32 29.80 12.16
CA LEU A 928 -21.81 29.19 13.40
C LEU A 928 -20.80 30.05 14.14
N LYS A 929 -20.78 29.90 15.47
CA LYS A 929 -19.95 30.69 16.37
C LYS A 929 -18.50 30.22 16.36
N HIS A 930 -17.58 31.13 16.05
CA HIS A 930 -16.14 30.89 16.12
C HIS A 930 -15.62 31.14 17.54
N TYR A 931 -14.95 30.14 18.12
CA TYR A 931 -14.34 30.21 19.45
C TYR A 931 -12.82 30.33 19.33
N THR A 932 -12.23 31.21 20.14
CA THR A 932 -10.78 31.23 20.27
C THR A 932 -10.28 30.06 21.10
N TYR A 933 -9.04 29.60 20.90
CA TYR A 933 -8.50 28.47 21.65
C TYR A 933 -8.48 28.75 23.17
N ALA A 934 -8.20 30.00 23.56
CA ALA A 934 -8.28 30.44 24.95
C ALA A 934 -9.69 30.26 25.54
N LYS A 935 -10.74 30.49 24.74
CA LYS A 935 -12.13 30.29 25.16
C LYS A 935 -12.49 28.82 25.22
N VAL A 936 -12.00 28.00 24.28
CA VAL A 936 -12.12 26.53 24.34
C VAL A 936 -11.45 25.95 25.60
N LYS A 937 -10.25 26.43 25.93
CA LYS A 937 -9.54 26.06 27.17
C LYS A 937 -10.34 26.45 28.41
N ARG A 938 -11.02 27.62 28.41
CA ARG A 938 -11.91 28.02 29.51
C ARG A 938 -13.15 27.14 29.61
N ILE A 939 -13.81 26.86 28.48
CA ILE A 939 -15.01 26.01 28.40
C ILE A 939 -14.74 24.63 28.99
N THR A 940 -13.56 24.07 28.72
CA THR A 940 -13.14 22.73 29.16
C THR A 940 -12.43 22.72 30.52
N LYS A 941 -12.40 23.85 31.24
CA LYS A 941 -11.65 24.01 32.51
C LYS A 941 -10.19 23.55 32.40
N SER A 942 -9.52 23.96 31.32
CA SER A 942 -8.19 23.51 30.91
C SER A 942 -8.11 22.01 30.60
N PHE A 943 -9.08 21.49 29.83
CA PHE A 943 -9.12 20.11 29.37
C PHE A 943 -9.14 19.08 30.52
N ALA A 944 -9.83 19.41 31.62
CA ALA A 944 -9.78 18.65 32.86
C ALA A 944 -10.51 17.30 32.81
N GLU A 945 -11.63 17.22 32.08
CA GLU A 945 -12.52 16.07 32.07
C GLU A 945 -12.62 15.47 30.66
N VAL A 946 -12.05 14.27 30.47
CA VAL A 946 -12.08 13.54 29.20
C VAL A 946 -13.33 12.67 29.14
N VAL A 947 -14.13 12.82 28.09
CA VAL A 947 -15.36 12.06 27.82
C VAL A 947 -15.08 10.85 26.92
N GLY A 948 -14.10 10.97 26.01
CA GLY A 948 -13.72 9.90 25.10
C GLY A 948 -12.40 10.16 24.38
N ARG A 949 -11.73 9.08 23.94
CA ARG A 949 -10.49 9.12 23.15
C ARG A 949 -10.69 8.29 21.88
N GLY A 950 -10.48 8.89 20.71
CA GLY A 950 -10.66 8.23 19.41
C GLY A 950 -9.49 8.47 18.44
N GLY A 951 -9.58 7.90 17.24
CA GLY A 951 -8.59 8.06 16.16
C GLY A 951 -8.43 9.52 15.70
N PHE A 952 -9.52 10.28 15.72
CA PHE A 952 -9.57 11.67 15.25
C PHE A 952 -9.27 12.73 16.32
N GLY A 953 -9.16 12.36 17.61
CA GLY A 953 -8.94 13.34 18.67
C GLY A 953 -9.39 12.91 20.07
N ILE A 954 -9.33 13.85 21.00
CA ILE A 954 -9.80 13.67 22.39
C ILE A 954 -11.03 14.55 22.60
N VAL A 955 -12.09 13.98 23.18
CA VAL A 955 -13.33 14.69 23.49
C VAL A 955 -13.35 15.04 24.98
N TYR A 956 -13.58 16.32 25.28
CA TYR A 956 -13.63 16.86 26.64
C TYR A 956 -15.02 17.35 26.99
N ARG A 957 -15.40 17.24 28.26
CA ARG A 957 -16.61 17.88 28.77
C ARG A 957 -16.34 19.35 29.04
N GLY A 958 -17.31 20.20 28.72
CA GLY A 958 -17.21 21.62 28.96
C GLY A 958 -18.54 22.29 29.25
N THR A 959 -18.48 23.56 29.64
CA THR A 959 -19.65 24.40 29.91
C THR A 959 -19.48 25.74 29.21
N LEU A 960 -20.47 26.12 28.40
CA LEU A 960 -20.52 27.44 27.78
C LEU A 960 -20.86 28.53 28.81
N SER A 961 -20.61 29.78 28.46
CA SER A 961 -20.88 30.93 29.34
C SER A 961 -22.36 31.13 29.67
N ASP A 962 -23.26 30.52 28.90
CA ASP A 962 -24.71 30.51 29.10
C ASP A 962 -25.20 29.31 29.94
N GLY A 963 -24.28 28.49 30.46
CA GLY A 963 -24.60 27.32 31.30
C GLY A 963 -24.83 26.02 30.53
N ARG A 964 -24.87 26.04 29.19
CA ARG A 964 -25.07 24.81 28.39
C ARG A 964 -23.85 23.89 28.47
N MET A 965 -24.10 22.60 28.70
CA MET A 965 -23.06 21.56 28.64
C MET A 965 -22.69 21.24 27.20
N VAL A 966 -21.40 21.06 26.94
CA VAL A 966 -20.86 20.81 25.59
C VAL A 966 -19.80 19.72 25.58
N ALA A 967 -19.70 19.02 24.45
CA ALA A 967 -18.62 18.11 24.14
C ALA A 967 -17.63 18.81 23.20
N VAL A 968 -16.36 18.91 23.60
CA VAL A 968 -15.30 19.59 22.85
C VAL A 968 -14.34 18.55 22.29
N LYS A 969 -14.42 18.27 21.00
CA LYS A 969 -13.49 17.38 20.27
C LYS A 969 -12.26 18.18 19.86
N LEU A 970 -11.13 17.94 20.51
CA LEU A 970 -9.83 18.49 20.15
C LEU A 970 -9.13 17.52 19.19
N LEU A 971 -8.85 17.95 17.97
CA LEU A 971 -8.21 17.12 16.95
C LEU A 971 -6.70 17.04 17.20
N LYS A 972 -6.08 15.90 16.90
CA LYS A 972 -4.61 15.74 17.01
C LYS A 972 -3.90 16.48 15.87
N ASP A 973 -2.70 16.99 16.13
CA ASP A 973 -1.78 17.48 15.09
C ASP A 973 -1.43 16.30 14.17
N SER A 974 -2.08 16.20 13.02
CA SER A 974 -1.86 15.14 12.04
C SER A 974 -0.89 15.60 10.95
N LYS A 975 -0.08 14.68 10.40
CA LYS A 975 0.82 14.90 9.26
C LYS A 975 0.08 15.19 7.92
N GLY A 976 -1.21 15.53 7.95
CA GLY A 976 -2.06 15.73 6.77
C GLY A 976 -2.67 17.14 6.66
N ASN A 977 -3.32 17.44 5.53
CA ASN A 977 -3.89 18.77 5.21
C ASN A 977 -5.07 19.20 6.11
N GLY A 978 -5.50 18.33 7.03
CA GLY A 978 -6.61 18.56 7.96
C GLY A 978 -7.98 18.66 7.27
N GLU A 979 -8.18 17.80 6.28
CA GLU A 979 -9.44 17.62 5.53
C GLU A 979 -10.56 17.12 6.44
N ASP A 980 -10.29 16.20 7.37
CA ASP A 980 -11.29 15.66 8.31
C ASP A 980 -12.00 16.77 9.11
N PHE A 981 -11.27 17.79 9.59
CA PHE A 981 -11.84 18.97 10.25
C PHE A 981 -12.76 19.76 9.32
N THR A 982 -12.34 19.94 8.07
CA THR A 982 -13.06 20.73 7.08
C THR A 982 -14.34 20.02 6.65
N ASN A 983 -14.26 18.71 6.43
CA ASN A 983 -15.40 17.85 6.10
C ASN A 983 -16.43 17.82 7.22
N GLU A 984 -15.98 17.66 8.47
CA GLU A 984 -16.86 17.62 9.64
C GLU A 984 -17.56 18.97 9.85
N VAL A 985 -16.84 20.10 9.81
CA VAL A 985 -17.46 21.44 9.97
C VAL A 985 -18.38 21.79 8.79
N ALA A 986 -17.99 21.50 7.54
CA ALA A 986 -18.77 21.85 6.35
C ALA A 986 -20.05 21.03 6.22
N SER A 987 -19.99 19.74 6.52
CA SER A 987 -21.17 18.85 6.50
C SER A 987 -22.12 19.23 7.63
N MET A 988 -21.60 19.39 8.85
CA MET A 988 -22.42 19.67 10.03
C MET A 988 -22.99 21.08 10.08
N SER A 989 -22.37 22.06 9.42
CA SER A 989 -22.94 23.42 9.33
C SER A 989 -24.27 23.49 8.56
N GLN A 990 -24.59 22.44 7.80
CA GLN A 990 -25.79 22.37 6.95
C GLN A 990 -26.85 21.42 7.51
N THR A 991 -26.59 20.79 8.66
CA THR A 991 -27.49 19.81 9.28
C THR A 991 -28.21 20.43 10.48
N SER A 992 -29.53 20.25 10.53
CA SER A 992 -30.35 20.58 11.71
C SER A 992 -31.50 19.60 11.76
N HIS A 993 -31.32 18.52 12.50
CA HIS A 993 -32.29 17.43 12.59
C HIS A 993 -32.25 16.79 13.98
N LEU A 994 -33.41 16.29 14.46
CA LEU A 994 -33.53 15.70 15.80
C LEU A 994 -32.56 14.53 16.02
N ASN A 995 -32.31 13.74 14.97
CA ASN A 995 -31.44 12.55 15.02
C ASN A 995 -30.00 12.78 14.52
N ILE A 996 -29.54 14.02 14.42
CA ILE A 996 -28.15 14.37 14.08
C ILE A 996 -27.59 15.23 15.22
N VAL A 997 -26.35 14.99 15.65
CA VAL A 997 -25.74 15.78 16.73
C VAL A 997 -25.63 17.26 16.35
N THR A 998 -25.95 18.17 17.27
CA THR A 998 -25.94 19.61 16.97
C THR A 998 -24.53 20.17 17.10
N LEU A 999 -24.03 20.77 16.01
CA LEU A 999 -22.79 21.56 16.02
C LEU A 999 -23.05 22.96 16.59
N LEU A 1000 -22.39 23.31 17.69
CA LEU A 1000 -22.57 24.60 18.38
C LEU A 1000 -21.49 25.62 18.00
N GLY A 1001 -20.34 25.17 17.50
CA GLY A 1001 -19.28 26.03 17.00
C GLY A 1001 -17.96 25.29 16.80
N PHE A 1002 -16.94 26.03 16.38
CA PHE A 1002 -15.61 25.47 16.13
C PHE A 1002 -14.51 26.46 16.50
N CYS A 1003 -13.29 25.94 16.62
CA CYS A 1003 -12.06 26.68 16.80
C CYS A 1003 -11.07 26.24 15.72
N SER A 1004 -10.54 27.19 14.96
CA SER A 1004 -9.51 26.95 13.95
C SER A 1004 -8.37 27.96 14.15
N GLU A 1005 -7.44 27.67 15.07
CA GLU A 1005 -6.28 28.51 15.36
C GLU A 1005 -4.98 27.74 15.08
N GLY A 1006 -4.49 27.81 13.83
CA GLY A 1006 -3.28 27.11 13.39
C GLY A 1006 -3.45 25.58 13.43
N SER A 1007 -2.57 24.90 14.16
CA SER A 1007 -2.67 23.45 14.39
C SER A 1007 -3.74 23.09 15.45
N LYS A 1008 -4.16 24.07 16.26
CA LYS A 1008 -5.14 23.90 17.34
C LYS A 1008 -6.55 23.97 16.78
N ARG A 1009 -7.10 22.81 16.42
CA ARG A 1009 -8.45 22.66 15.86
C ARG A 1009 -9.36 21.96 16.85
N ALA A 1010 -10.51 22.56 17.13
CA ALA A 1010 -11.51 21.97 18.02
C ALA A 1010 -12.92 22.16 17.47
N ILE A 1011 -13.80 21.19 17.74
CA ILE A 1011 -15.20 21.22 17.36
C ILE A 1011 -16.06 21.09 18.62
N ILE A 1012 -17.10 21.91 18.74
CA ILE A 1012 -17.94 22.03 19.93
C ILE A 1012 -19.34 21.53 19.59
N TYR A 1013 -19.76 20.41 20.19
CA TYR A 1013 -21.08 19.80 20.05
C TYR A 1013 -21.93 19.99 21.30
N GLU A 1014 -23.23 19.76 21.17
CA GLU A 1014 -24.07 19.48 22.34
C GLU A 1014 -23.54 18.26 23.11
N PHE A 1015 -23.65 18.29 24.44
CA PHE A 1015 -23.27 17.16 25.27
C PHE A 1015 -24.47 16.23 25.49
N LEU A 1016 -24.27 14.93 25.22
CA LEU A 1016 -25.29 13.90 25.37
C LEU A 1016 -24.92 12.98 26.53
N GLY A 1017 -25.73 13.04 27.60
CA GLY A 1017 -25.39 12.45 28.91
C GLY A 1017 -25.32 10.92 28.94
N ASN A 1018 -26.13 10.24 28.11
CA ASN A 1018 -26.17 8.78 28.06
C ASN A 1018 -25.01 8.18 27.22
N GLY A 1019 -24.29 9.01 26.45
CA GLY A 1019 -23.13 8.56 25.68
C GLY A 1019 -23.51 7.73 24.45
N SER A 1020 -22.60 6.88 23.98
CA SER A 1020 -22.73 6.11 22.74
C SER A 1020 -23.51 4.81 22.90
N LEU A 1021 -24.19 4.37 21.84
CA LEU A 1021 -25.04 3.19 21.80
C LEU A 1021 -24.27 1.89 22.11
N ASP A 1022 -22.98 1.81 21.76
CA ASP A 1022 -22.12 0.67 22.06
C ASP A 1022 -22.10 0.30 23.56
N LYS A 1023 -22.30 1.27 24.45
CA LYS A 1023 -22.37 1.04 25.90
C LYS A 1023 -23.65 0.30 26.34
N PHE A 1024 -24.69 0.34 25.53
CA PHE A 1024 -25.99 -0.27 25.82
C PHE A 1024 -26.17 -1.62 25.13
N ILE A 1025 -25.40 -1.90 24.06
CA ILE A 1025 -25.45 -3.16 23.32
C ILE A 1025 -24.22 -4.07 23.56
N SER A 1026 -23.31 -3.68 24.46
CA SER A 1026 -22.15 -4.48 24.87
C SER A 1026 -22.50 -5.43 26.03
N ASP A 1027 -21.89 -6.63 26.04
CA ASP A 1027 -21.99 -7.68 27.09
C ASP A 1027 -21.71 -7.24 28.55
N LYS A 1028 -21.40 -5.95 28.79
CA LYS A 1028 -21.11 -5.37 30.11
C LYS A 1028 -22.11 -4.31 30.56
N SER A 1029 -23.19 -4.09 29.81
CA SER A 1029 -24.18 -3.07 30.16
C SER A 1029 -25.01 -3.49 31.38
N LEU A 1030 -25.28 -2.54 32.28
CA LEU A 1030 -26.15 -2.73 33.45
C LEU A 1030 -27.61 -2.30 33.15
N VAL A 1031 -27.85 -1.68 31.99
CA VAL A 1031 -29.15 -1.13 31.58
C VAL A 1031 -29.56 -1.80 30.28
N ASN A 1032 -30.63 -2.59 30.34
CA ASN A 1032 -31.18 -3.30 29.20
C ASN A 1032 -32.26 -2.46 28.51
N LEU A 1033 -32.05 -2.14 27.23
CA LEU A 1033 -33.05 -1.47 26.39
C LEU A 1033 -34.13 -2.48 25.96
N ASP A 1034 -35.40 -2.09 26.05
CA ASP A 1034 -36.51 -2.89 25.54
C ASP A 1034 -36.60 -2.84 24.00
N TRP A 1035 -37.40 -3.74 23.41
CA TRP A 1035 -37.53 -3.81 21.95
C TRP A 1035 -38.13 -2.54 21.35
N ALA A 1036 -39.06 -1.90 22.06
CA ALA A 1036 -39.62 -0.61 21.68
C ALA A 1036 -38.53 0.47 21.59
N THR A 1037 -37.65 0.57 22.58
CA THR A 1037 -36.55 1.55 22.60
C THR A 1037 -35.51 1.25 21.51
N LEU A 1038 -35.14 -0.02 21.31
CA LEU A 1038 -34.23 -0.41 20.22
C LEU A 1038 -34.81 -0.10 18.84
N TYR A 1039 -36.11 -0.32 18.66
CA TYR A 1039 -36.83 0.02 17.44
C TYR A 1039 -36.86 1.54 17.21
N GLU A 1040 -37.18 2.34 18.23
CA GLU A 1040 -37.14 3.81 18.14
C GLU A 1040 -35.72 4.33 17.87
N ILE A 1041 -34.69 3.68 18.42
CA ILE A 1041 -33.29 3.97 18.10
C ILE A 1041 -33.00 3.67 16.62
N ALA A 1042 -33.36 2.48 16.14
CA ALA A 1042 -33.15 2.09 14.74
C ALA A 1042 -33.91 3.01 13.77
N LEU A 1043 -35.14 3.38 14.10
CA LEU A 1043 -35.96 4.30 13.32
C LEU A 1043 -35.40 5.72 13.34
N GLY A 1044 -34.94 6.21 14.50
CA GLY A 1044 -34.31 7.52 14.63
C GLY A 1044 -33.01 7.63 13.84
N VAL A 1045 -32.15 6.60 13.85
CA VAL A 1045 -30.95 6.56 13.00
C VAL A 1045 -31.34 6.55 11.52
N ALA A 1046 -32.37 5.78 11.14
CA ALA A 1046 -32.85 5.75 9.75
C ALA A 1046 -33.33 7.13 9.28
N ARG A 1047 -34.12 7.83 10.11
CA ARG A 1047 -34.58 9.21 9.85
C ARG A 1047 -33.41 10.19 9.75
N GLY A 1048 -32.39 10.04 10.60
CA GLY A 1048 -31.16 10.81 10.52
C GLY A 1048 -30.45 10.63 9.17
N LEU A 1049 -30.27 9.38 8.72
CA LEU A 1049 -29.63 9.08 7.44
C LEU A 1049 -30.49 9.48 6.23
N GLU A 1050 -31.80 9.29 6.30
CA GLU A 1050 -32.77 9.77 5.30
C GLU A 1050 -32.64 11.29 5.11
N TYR A 1051 -32.58 12.03 6.21
CA TYR A 1051 -32.35 13.46 6.20
C TYR A 1051 -31.02 13.83 5.54
N LEU A 1052 -29.91 13.14 5.86
CA LEU A 1052 -28.61 13.39 5.21
C LEU A 1052 -28.66 13.08 3.70
N HIS A 1053 -29.32 12.00 3.30
CA HIS A 1053 -29.31 11.51 1.92
C HIS A 1053 -30.27 12.27 0.99
N HIS A 1054 -31.43 12.68 1.51
CA HIS A 1054 -32.55 13.25 0.76
C HIS A 1054 -33.02 14.61 1.29
N GLY A 1055 -33.06 14.78 2.61
CA GLY A 1055 -33.54 15.99 3.29
C GLY A 1055 -32.62 17.21 3.19
N CYS A 1056 -31.29 17.01 3.15
CA CYS A 1056 -30.33 18.09 2.98
C CYS A 1056 -30.34 18.67 1.56
N LYS A 1057 -30.02 19.98 1.44
CA LYS A 1057 -29.90 20.67 0.15
C LYS A 1057 -28.80 20.03 -0.72
N THR A 1058 -27.68 19.71 -0.09
CA THR A 1058 -26.58 18.92 -0.64
C THR A 1058 -26.61 17.57 0.05
N ARG A 1059 -26.56 16.47 -0.71
CA ARG A 1059 -26.57 15.12 -0.12
C ARG A 1059 -25.32 14.97 0.75
N ILE A 1060 -25.46 14.40 1.94
CA ILE A 1060 -24.33 14.09 2.82
C ILE A 1060 -24.24 12.57 2.95
N VAL A 1061 -23.08 11.99 2.66
CA VAL A 1061 -22.77 10.56 2.88
C VAL A 1061 -21.82 10.46 4.06
N HIS A 1062 -22.11 9.60 5.05
CA HIS A 1062 -21.46 9.59 6.35
C HIS A 1062 -20.19 8.71 6.40
N PHE A 1063 -20.21 7.53 5.77
CA PHE A 1063 -19.15 6.51 5.67
C PHE A 1063 -18.68 5.82 6.97
N ASP A 1064 -19.07 6.32 8.14
CA ASP A 1064 -18.68 5.71 9.43
C ASP A 1064 -19.87 5.43 10.37
N ILE A 1065 -20.94 4.81 9.85
CA ILE A 1065 -22.09 4.43 10.69
C ILE A 1065 -21.76 3.15 11.46
N LYS A 1066 -21.80 3.25 12.79
CA LYS A 1066 -21.51 2.17 13.76
C LYS A 1066 -22.03 2.55 15.17
N PRO A 1067 -22.16 1.62 16.12
CA PRO A 1067 -22.70 1.91 17.45
C PRO A 1067 -21.95 3.00 18.22
N GLN A 1068 -20.63 3.11 18.04
CA GLN A 1068 -19.80 4.11 18.72
C GLN A 1068 -20.11 5.55 18.27
N ASN A 1069 -20.68 5.71 17.07
CA ASN A 1069 -20.98 6.99 16.45
C ASN A 1069 -22.47 7.38 16.58
N VAL A 1070 -23.30 6.54 17.21
CA VAL A 1070 -24.70 6.86 17.58
C VAL A 1070 -24.73 7.23 19.05
N LEU A 1071 -24.98 8.50 19.36
CA LEU A 1071 -25.08 9.01 20.73
C LEU A 1071 -26.53 9.09 21.18
N LEU A 1072 -26.80 8.87 22.46
CA LEU A 1072 -28.15 8.87 23.03
C LEU A 1072 -28.31 10.07 23.96
N ASP A 1073 -29.43 10.79 23.80
CA ASP A 1073 -29.84 11.83 24.76
C ASP A 1073 -30.49 11.22 26.01
N GLU A 1074 -30.93 12.08 26.95
CA GLU A 1074 -31.55 11.67 28.22
C GLU A 1074 -32.83 10.83 28.04
N ASN A 1075 -33.50 10.93 26.89
CA ASN A 1075 -34.72 10.19 26.53
C ASN A 1075 -34.43 9.00 25.60
N PHE A 1076 -33.17 8.59 25.46
CA PHE A 1076 -32.72 7.55 24.51
C PHE A 1076 -32.99 7.88 23.04
N CYS A 1077 -33.20 9.15 22.69
CA CYS A 1077 -33.31 9.55 21.29
C CYS A 1077 -31.92 9.48 20.62
N PRO A 1078 -31.77 8.78 19.49
CA PRO A 1078 -30.47 8.59 18.84
C PRO A 1078 -30.07 9.83 18.04
N LYS A 1079 -28.79 10.19 18.14
CA LYS A 1079 -28.15 11.25 17.35
C LYS A 1079 -26.87 10.74 16.70
N VAL A 1080 -26.84 10.73 15.36
CA VAL A 1080 -25.66 10.35 14.58
C VAL A 1080 -24.57 11.42 14.75
N SER A 1081 -23.32 10.98 14.94
CA SER A 1081 -22.16 11.81 15.24
C SER A 1081 -20.90 11.33 14.48
N ASP A 1082 -19.81 12.10 14.58
CA ASP A 1082 -18.50 11.84 13.95
C ASP A 1082 -18.50 11.90 12.41
N PHE A 1083 -18.59 13.13 11.89
CA PHE A 1083 -18.66 13.42 10.45
C PHE A 1083 -17.25 13.64 9.84
N GLY A 1084 -16.20 13.16 10.50
CA GLY A 1084 -14.81 13.31 10.03
C GLY A 1084 -14.56 12.71 8.65
N LEU A 1085 -15.32 11.66 8.30
CA LEU A 1085 -15.27 11.00 7.00
C LEU A 1085 -16.40 11.43 6.04
N ALA A 1086 -17.32 12.29 6.50
CA ALA A 1086 -18.52 12.62 5.75
C ALA A 1086 -18.21 13.46 4.50
N LYS A 1087 -19.03 13.30 3.45
CA LYS A 1087 -18.88 14.01 2.19
C LYS A 1087 -20.17 14.65 1.70
N LEU A 1088 -20.02 15.86 1.16
CA LEU A 1088 -21.06 16.63 0.49
C LEU A 1088 -21.07 16.28 -1.01
N CYS A 1089 -22.20 15.78 -1.50
CA CYS A 1089 -22.41 15.28 -2.86
C CYS A 1089 -23.55 16.06 -3.53
N GLU A 1090 -23.37 16.44 -4.79
CA GLU A 1090 -24.45 17.07 -5.55
C GLU A 1090 -25.55 16.04 -5.88
N LYS A 1091 -26.84 16.41 -5.78
CA LYS A 1091 -27.97 15.47 -5.97
C LYS A 1091 -27.98 14.73 -7.33
N LYS A 1092 -27.19 15.18 -8.31
CA LYS A 1092 -27.07 14.59 -9.67
C LYS A 1092 -25.86 13.65 -9.84
N GLU A 1093 -24.97 13.56 -8.86
CA GLU A 1093 -23.84 12.62 -8.87
C GLU A 1093 -24.25 11.35 -8.11
N SER A 1094 -24.34 10.23 -8.84
CA SER A 1094 -24.67 8.91 -8.28
C SER A 1094 -23.44 8.08 -7.93
N VAL A 1095 -22.23 8.58 -8.21
CA VAL A 1095 -20.96 7.86 -8.07
C VAL A 1095 -19.92 8.77 -7.42
N LEU A 1096 -19.25 8.27 -6.37
CA LEU A 1096 -18.25 9.02 -5.61
C LEU A 1096 -16.82 8.70 -6.09
N SER A 1097 -15.93 9.70 -6.05
CA SER A 1097 -14.54 9.59 -6.52
C SER A 1097 -13.65 8.80 -5.54
N LEU A 1098 -12.58 8.19 -6.07
CA LEU A 1098 -11.79 7.09 -5.51
C LEU A 1098 -10.93 7.36 -4.25
N LEU A 1099 -10.87 8.60 -3.73
CA LEU A 1099 -9.98 9.00 -2.62
C LEU A 1099 -10.53 8.64 -1.21
N ASP A 1100 -11.60 7.83 -1.13
CA ASP A 1100 -12.53 7.83 0.01
C ASP A 1100 -12.74 6.46 0.69
N THR A 1101 -11.84 5.48 0.49
CA THR A 1101 -11.91 4.18 1.17
C THR A 1101 -11.49 4.27 2.64
N ARG A 1102 -12.33 4.88 3.47
CA ARG A 1102 -12.21 4.94 4.93
C ARG A 1102 -13.54 4.49 5.54
N GLY A 1103 -13.50 3.55 6.48
CA GLY A 1103 -14.67 3.03 7.19
C GLY A 1103 -14.25 2.02 8.27
N ALA A 1104 -15.17 1.67 9.18
CA ALA A 1104 -14.88 0.74 10.28
C ALA A 1104 -15.02 -0.73 9.87
N VAL A 1105 -13.98 -1.53 10.10
CA VAL A 1105 -13.97 -3.00 9.85
C VAL A 1105 -15.21 -3.64 10.48
N GLY A 1106 -15.99 -4.36 9.67
CA GLY A 1106 -17.29 -4.95 10.06
C GLY A 1106 -18.53 -4.20 9.57
N TYR A 1107 -18.42 -2.91 9.22
CA TYR A 1107 -19.53 -2.09 8.69
C TYR A 1107 -19.25 -1.54 7.28
N ILE A 1108 -18.06 -1.83 6.73
CA ILE A 1108 -17.66 -1.44 5.37
C ILE A 1108 -18.47 -2.25 4.36
N ALA A 1109 -19.12 -1.56 3.44
CA ALA A 1109 -19.87 -2.19 2.36
C ALA A 1109 -18.94 -2.87 1.35
N PRO A 1110 -19.30 -4.02 0.76
CA PRO A 1110 -18.44 -4.77 -0.18
C PRO A 1110 -17.88 -3.93 -1.34
N GLU A 1111 -18.67 -3.00 -1.88
CA GLU A 1111 -18.28 -2.11 -2.98
C GLU A 1111 -17.20 -1.09 -2.59
N MET A 1112 -17.03 -0.81 -1.29
CA MET A 1112 -15.95 0.02 -0.77
C MET A 1112 -14.60 -0.71 -0.73
N ILE A 1113 -14.62 -2.04 -0.86
CA ILE A 1113 -13.43 -2.90 -0.87
C ILE A 1113 -13.11 -3.33 -2.31
N SER A 1114 -14.12 -3.70 -3.10
CA SER A 1114 -13.96 -4.13 -4.48
C SER A 1114 -15.09 -3.61 -5.38
N ARG A 1115 -14.72 -3.05 -6.54
CA ARG A 1115 -15.68 -2.58 -7.56
C ARG A 1115 -16.47 -3.69 -8.24
N VAL A 1116 -16.07 -4.96 -8.05
CA VAL A 1116 -16.82 -6.13 -8.51
C VAL A 1116 -18.24 -6.15 -7.94
N TYR A 1117 -18.44 -5.61 -6.73
CA TYR A 1117 -19.76 -5.56 -6.07
C TYR A 1117 -20.61 -4.35 -6.47
N GLY A 1118 -20.05 -3.31 -7.11
CA GLY A 1118 -20.79 -2.13 -7.55
C GLY A 1118 -20.01 -0.81 -7.47
N SER A 1119 -20.68 0.30 -7.77
CA SER A 1119 -20.12 1.67 -7.68
C SER A 1119 -20.36 2.30 -6.31
N LEU A 1120 -19.38 3.08 -5.82
CA LEU A 1120 -19.47 3.82 -4.56
C LEU A 1120 -20.62 4.82 -4.58
N SER A 1121 -21.51 4.77 -3.58
CA SER A 1121 -22.66 5.67 -3.47
C SER A 1121 -23.13 5.79 -2.01
N TYR A 1122 -24.20 6.57 -1.77
CA TYR A 1122 -24.85 6.65 -0.46
C TYR A 1122 -25.40 5.30 0.05
N LYS A 1123 -25.48 4.28 -0.82
CA LYS A 1123 -25.86 2.90 -0.44
C LYS A 1123 -24.84 2.21 0.45
N SER A 1124 -23.63 2.75 0.59
CA SER A 1124 -22.66 2.26 1.55
C SER A 1124 -23.09 2.58 3.00
N ASP A 1125 -23.68 3.76 3.26
CA ASP A 1125 -24.28 4.08 4.57
C ASP A 1125 -25.48 3.18 4.88
N VAL A 1126 -26.26 2.79 3.85
CA VAL A 1126 -27.38 1.85 4.01
C VAL A 1126 -26.88 0.49 4.51
N TYR A 1127 -25.78 0.00 3.94
CA TYR A 1127 -25.16 -1.26 4.40
C TYR A 1127 -24.71 -1.15 5.86
N SER A 1128 -23.99 -0.08 6.21
CA SER A 1128 -23.54 0.15 7.58
C SER A 1128 -24.71 0.28 8.57
N TYR A 1129 -25.82 0.90 8.15
CA TYR A 1129 -27.08 0.93 8.92
C TYR A 1129 -27.66 -0.47 9.13
N GLY A 1130 -27.71 -1.29 8.08
CA GLY A 1130 -28.18 -2.67 8.19
C GLY A 1130 -27.37 -3.49 9.19
N MET A 1131 -26.03 -3.37 9.13
CA MET A 1131 -25.14 -4.01 10.11
C MET A 1131 -25.37 -3.51 11.54
N LEU A 1132 -25.58 -2.20 11.73
CA LEU A 1132 -25.92 -1.60 13.03
C LEU A 1132 -27.23 -2.18 13.62
N VAL A 1133 -28.29 -2.30 12.80
CA VAL A 1133 -29.58 -2.85 13.23
C VAL A 1133 -29.46 -4.33 13.61
N LEU A 1134 -28.73 -5.10 12.82
CA LEU A 1134 -28.49 -6.51 13.08
C LEU A 1134 -27.70 -6.69 14.39
N GLU A 1135 -26.68 -5.88 14.66
CA GLU A 1135 -25.95 -5.94 15.93
C GLU A 1135 -26.82 -5.62 17.16
N MET A 1136 -27.75 -4.65 17.07
CA MET A 1136 -28.72 -4.38 18.14
C MET A 1136 -29.59 -5.60 18.47
N ILE A 1137 -30.06 -6.31 17.43
CA ILE A 1137 -30.81 -7.57 17.57
C ILE A 1137 -29.94 -8.65 18.22
N GLY A 1138 -28.67 -8.75 17.80
CA GLY A 1138 -27.74 -9.77 18.29
C GLY A 1138 -27.35 -9.60 19.75
N ALA A 1139 -27.16 -8.37 20.20
CA ALA A 1139 -26.89 -8.07 21.61
C ALA A 1139 -28.05 -8.54 22.51
N ARG A 1140 -29.30 -8.38 22.06
CA ARG A 1140 -30.49 -8.76 22.84
C ARG A 1140 -30.68 -10.28 22.96
N ASN A 1141 -30.34 -11.03 21.92
CA ASN A 1141 -30.55 -12.49 21.88
C ASN A 1141 -29.44 -13.32 22.57
N LYS A 1142 -28.32 -12.70 22.95
CA LYS A 1142 -27.25 -13.37 23.71
C LYS A 1142 -27.61 -13.61 25.18
N GLU A 1143 -28.45 -12.77 25.78
CA GLU A 1143 -28.82 -12.91 27.20
C GLU A 1143 -29.86 -14.00 27.45
N SER A 1144 -30.75 -14.31 26.49
CA SER A 1144 -31.72 -15.42 26.60
C SER A 1144 -31.06 -16.80 26.52
N ALA A 1145 -29.87 -16.91 25.91
CA ALA A 1145 -29.11 -18.15 25.79
C ALA A 1145 -28.33 -18.54 27.07
N HIS A 1146 -28.32 -17.70 28.10
CA HIS A 1146 -27.63 -17.99 29.36
C HIS A 1146 -28.45 -18.82 30.37
N GLN A 1147 -29.67 -19.24 30.03
CA GLN A 1147 -30.48 -20.13 30.87
C GLN A 1147 -30.51 -21.60 30.44
N ASP A 1148 -30.12 -21.94 29.19
CA ASP A 1148 -30.03 -23.34 28.75
C ASP A 1148 -28.59 -23.73 28.40
N SER A 1149 -28.02 -24.53 29.29
CA SER A 1149 -26.74 -25.22 29.09
C SER A 1149 -26.77 -26.10 27.83
N ALA A 1150 -25.69 -25.99 27.04
CA ALA A 1150 -25.29 -26.87 25.93
C ALA A 1150 -25.91 -26.61 24.54
N SER A 1151 -25.25 -25.78 23.72
CA SER A 1151 -25.05 -26.11 22.29
C SER A 1151 -23.86 -25.38 21.66
N ASN A 1152 -23.03 -26.17 20.96
CA ASN A 1152 -21.86 -25.79 20.18
C ASN A 1152 -22.22 -24.93 18.96
N THR A 1153 -22.39 -23.62 19.11
CA THR A 1153 -22.55 -22.70 17.97
C THR A 1153 -21.80 -21.39 18.21
N SER A 1154 -20.48 -21.42 18.05
CA SER A 1154 -19.66 -20.21 17.86
C SER A 1154 -19.23 -20.11 16.39
N SER A 1155 -19.47 -18.95 15.77
CA SER A 1155 -19.09 -18.53 14.40
C SER A 1155 -20.00 -18.85 13.20
N ILE A 1156 -21.31 -18.61 13.30
CA ILE A 1156 -22.13 -18.33 12.11
C ILE A 1156 -22.15 -16.80 11.92
N TYR A 1157 -21.92 -16.30 10.70
CA TYR A 1157 -22.04 -14.86 10.36
C TYR A 1157 -23.40 -14.38 10.86
N PHE A 1158 -23.44 -13.33 11.69
CA PHE A 1158 -24.65 -12.92 12.42
C PHE A 1158 -25.91 -12.80 11.52
N PRO A 1159 -25.83 -12.24 10.29
CA PRO A 1159 -26.94 -12.24 9.34
C PRO A 1159 -27.39 -13.63 8.84
N GLU A 1160 -26.49 -14.60 8.73
CA GLU A 1160 -26.78 -15.97 8.28
C GLU A 1160 -27.59 -16.77 9.32
N TRP A 1161 -27.43 -16.44 10.60
CA TRP A 1161 -28.29 -16.95 11.68
C TRP A 1161 -29.72 -16.41 11.55
N VAL A 1162 -29.89 -15.12 11.22
CA VAL A 1162 -31.21 -14.49 11.04
C VAL A 1162 -31.97 -15.05 9.82
N TYR A 1163 -31.27 -15.31 8.70
CA TYR A 1163 -31.87 -15.99 7.53
C TYR A 1163 -32.42 -17.38 7.86
N ARG A 1164 -31.65 -18.17 8.62
CA ARG A 1164 -32.02 -19.55 9.00
C ARG A 1164 -33.28 -19.60 9.88
N ASP A 1165 -33.41 -18.67 10.81
CA ASP A 1165 -34.57 -18.60 11.72
C ASP A 1165 -35.83 -18.11 11.00
N LEU A 1166 -35.70 -17.25 9.97
CA LEU A 1166 -36.81 -16.80 9.11
C LEU A 1166 -37.28 -17.90 8.12
N GLU A 1167 -36.36 -18.69 7.54
CA GLU A 1167 -36.67 -19.78 6.58
C GLU A 1167 -37.40 -20.97 7.23
N LEU A 1168 -37.11 -21.28 8.50
CA LEU A 1168 -37.68 -22.44 9.21
C LEU A 1168 -39.12 -22.23 9.72
N GLY A 1169 -39.71 -21.05 9.52
CA GLY A 1169 -41.08 -20.73 9.94
C GLY A 1169 -41.34 -20.86 11.45
N LYS A 1170 -40.28 -20.90 12.25
CA LYS A 1170 -40.31 -21.04 13.72
C LYS A 1170 -39.25 -20.11 14.33
N PRO A 1171 -39.59 -18.88 14.73
CA PRO A 1171 -38.68 -17.94 15.37
C PRO A 1171 -38.39 -18.35 16.83
N ARG A 1172 -38.06 -19.63 17.10
CA ARG A 1172 -38.01 -20.22 18.45
C ARG A 1172 -37.09 -19.46 19.41
N ARG A 1173 -36.00 -18.84 18.92
CA ARG A 1173 -35.01 -18.14 19.76
C ARG A 1173 -35.16 -16.62 19.84
N LEU A 1174 -35.99 -16.01 18.98
CA LEU A 1174 -36.39 -14.60 19.11
C LEU A 1174 -37.50 -14.41 20.16
N THR A 1175 -38.17 -15.50 20.58
CA THR A 1175 -39.42 -15.48 21.35
C THR A 1175 -39.37 -16.24 22.68
N GLU A 1176 -38.18 -16.66 23.15
CA GLU A 1176 -38.08 -17.60 24.29
C GLU A 1176 -38.42 -16.98 25.67
N ASN A 1177 -38.59 -15.66 25.78
CA ASN A 1177 -38.82 -14.98 27.06
C ASN A 1177 -40.06 -14.08 27.09
N GLY A 1178 -41.27 -14.64 27.10
CA GLY A 1178 -42.49 -13.91 27.50
C GLY A 1178 -42.71 -12.56 26.81
N ILE A 1179 -42.23 -12.43 25.57
CA ILE A 1179 -42.31 -11.23 24.75
C ILE A 1179 -43.77 -11.10 24.32
N ASN A 1180 -44.35 -9.91 24.45
CA ASN A 1180 -45.71 -9.68 23.97
C ASN A 1180 -45.73 -9.70 22.42
N ASN A 1181 -46.88 -9.93 21.81
CA ASN A 1181 -46.97 -10.03 20.33
C ASN A 1181 -46.43 -8.76 19.62
N GLU A 1182 -46.52 -7.59 20.26
CA GLU A 1182 -46.07 -6.31 19.69
C GLU A 1182 -44.54 -6.24 19.58
N GLU A 1183 -43.80 -6.66 20.62
CA GLU A 1183 -42.33 -6.68 20.60
C GLU A 1183 -41.76 -7.72 19.61
N GLU A 1184 -42.43 -8.85 19.42
CA GLU A 1184 -42.06 -9.85 18.40
C GLU A 1184 -42.19 -9.28 16.99
N GLU A 1185 -43.25 -8.53 16.71
CA GLU A 1185 -43.45 -7.85 15.43
C GLU A 1185 -42.36 -6.81 15.16
N LEU A 1186 -41.97 -6.03 16.18
CA LEU A 1186 -40.88 -5.05 16.06
C LEU A 1186 -39.55 -5.73 15.74
N ALA A 1187 -39.20 -6.81 16.46
CA ALA A 1187 -37.95 -7.55 16.25
C ALA A 1187 -37.87 -8.14 14.83
N LYS A 1188 -38.95 -8.76 14.35
CA LYS A 1188 -39.03 -9.29 12.97
C LYS A 1188 -38.90 -8.19 11.93
N LYS A 1189 -39.56 -7.06 12.15
CA LYS A 1189 -39.48 -5.92 11.23
C LYS A 1189 -38.05 -5.40 11.12
N MET A 1190 -37.38 -5.17 12.25
CA MET A 1190 -35.98 -4.73 12.29
C MET A 1190 -35.06 -5.72 11.58
N ALA A 1191 -35.26 -7.02 11.78
CA ALA A 1191 -34.47 -8.07 11.13
C ALA A 1191 -34.61 -8.03 9.61
N LEU A 1192 -35.84 -8.00 9.08
CA LEU A 1192 -36.10 -7.96 7.64
C LEU A 1192 -35.52 -6.71 6.99
N VAL A 1193 -35.73 -5.54 7.60
CA VAL A 1193 -35.17 -4.28 7.11
C VAL A 1193 -33.64 -4.29 7.15
N GLY A 1194 -33.05 -4.81 8.23
CA GLY A 1194 -31.60 -4.98 8.35
C GLY A 1194 -31.02 -5.86 7.25
N LEU A 1195 -31.66 -6.99 6.93
CA LEU A 1195 -31.25 -7.90 5.87
C LEU A 1195 -31.36 -7.30 4.46
N TRP A 1196 -32.40 -6.51 4.19
CA TRP A 1196 -32.51 -5.75 2.94
C TRP A 1196 -31.40 -4.72 2.79
N CYS A 1197 -30.97 -4.12 3.90
CA CYS A 1197 -29.93 -3.10 3.89
C CYS A 1197 -28.52 -3.66 3.61
N ILE A 1198 -28.25 -4.95 3.90
CA ILE A 1198 -26.91 -5.56 3.76
C ILE A 1198 -26.71 -6.39 2.48
N GLN A 1199 -27.58 -6.24 1.47
CA GLN A 1199 -27.43 -6.96 0.20
C GLN A 1199 -26.05 -6.70 -0.44
N PRO A 1200 -25.38 -7.70 -1.05
CA PRO A 1200 -24.03 -7.54 -1.56
C PRO A 1200 -23.91 -6.43 -2.60
N SER A 1201 -24.87 -6.36 -3.53
CA SER A 1201 -24.92 -5.31 -4.55
C SER A 1201 -25.62 -4.05 -4.01
N PRO A 1202 -25.04 -2.85 -4.19
CA PRO A 1202 -25.67 -1.58 -3.81
C PRO A 1202 -27.00 -1.30 -4.51
N LEU A 1203 -27.25 -1.91 -5.67
CA LEU A 1203 -28.48 -1.70 -6.43
C LEU A 1203 -29.69 -2.32 -5.73
N ASP A 1204 -29.47 -3.45 -5.05
CA ASP A 1204 -30.52 -4.24 -4.41
C ASP A 1204 -30.91 -3.72 -3.02
N ARG A 1205 -30.07 -2.86 -2.43
CA ARG A 1205 -30.36 -2.24 -1.12
C ARG A 1205 -31.46 -1.18 -1.26
N PRO A 1206 -32.41 -1.04 -0.34
CA PRO A 1206 -33.36 0.07 -0.35
C PRO A 1206 -32.67 1.41 -0.07
N PRO A 1207 -33.11 2.54 -0.66
CA PRO A 1207 -32.66 3.86 -0.21
C PRO A 1207 -33.23 4.20 1.18
N MET A 1208 -32.59 5.10 1.95
CA MET A 1208 -32.98 5.36 3.34
C MET A 1208 -34.41 5.88 3.54
N ASN A 1209 -34.98 6.61 2.58
CA ASN A 1209 -36.41 6.98 2.63
C ASN A 1209 -37.31 5.75 2.58
N ARG A 1210 -36.95 4.76 1.74
CA ARG A 1210 -37.66 3.48 1.69
C ARG A 1210 -37.44 2.67 2.96
N VAL A 1211 -36.24 2.71 3.55
CA VAL A 1211 -35.96 2.07 4.84
C VAL A 1211 -36.86 2.64 5.94
N VAL A 1212 -37.03 3.97 6.01
CA VAL A 1212 -37.95 4.61 6.97
C VAL A 1212 -39.39 4.16 6.73
N GLU A 1213 -39.85 4.16 5.47
CA GLU A 1213 -41.20 3.64 5.11
C GLU A 1213 -41.38 2.16 5.50
N MET A 1214 -40.35 1.33 5.31
CA MET A 1214 -40.39 -0.10 5.66
C MET A 1214 -40.45 -0.30 7.18
N MET A 1215 -39.78 0.55 7.95
CA MET A 1215 -39.85 0.53 9.40
C MET A 1215 -41.24 1.00 9.88
N GLU A 1216 -41.73 2.14 9.38
CA GLU A 1216 -43.03 2.70 9.77
C GLU A 1216 -44.25 1.90 9.26
N GLY A 1217 -44.09 1.15 8.16
CA GLY A 1217 -45.12 0.33 7.54
C GLY A 1217 -45.48 -0.94 8.30
N SER A 1218 -46.46 -1.70 7.77
CA SER A 1218 -46.89 -2.97 8.39
C SER A 1218 -45.91 -4.11 8.08
N LEU A 1219 -45.79 -5.07 8.99
CA LEU A 1219 -44.87 -6.21 8.84
C LEU A 1219 -45.23 -7.10 7.64
N GLU A 1220 -46.53 -7.22 7.33
CA GLU A 1220 -47.05 -8.04 6.22
C GLU A 1220 -46.68 -7.50 4.84
N ALA A 1221 -46.27 -6.22 4.76
CA ALA A 1221 -45.83 -5.59 3.52
C ALA A 1221 -44.33 -5.83 3.23
N LEU A 1222 -43.59 -6.49 4.14
CA LEU A 1222 -42.17 -6.77 3.98
C LEU A 1222 -41.92 -8.18 3.46
N GLU A 1223 -41.29 -8.27 2.29
CA GLU A 1223 -40.80 -9.53 1.75
C GLU A 1223 -39.45 -9.91 2.37
N VAL A 1224 -39.16 -11.22 2.43
CA VAL A 1224 -37.86 -11.71 2.87
C VAL A 1224 -36.84 -11.46 1.75
N PRO A 1225 -35.74 -10.72 2.00
CA PRO A 1225 -34.72 -10.48 0.97
C PRO A 1225 -34.04 -11.79 0.55
N PRO A 1226 -33.48 -11.88 -0.67
CA PRO A 1226 -32.72 -13.06 -1.08
C PRO A 1226 -31.50 -13.27 -0.16
N ARG A 1227 -31.18 -14.53 0.13
CA ARG A 1227 -30.00 -14.88 0.94
C ARG A 1227 -28.72 -14.59 0.14
N PRO A 1228 -27.78 -13.81 0.69
CA PRO A 1228 -26.50 -13.57 0.02
C PRO A 1228 -25.71 -14.87 -0.12
N VAL A 1229 -25.60 -15.40 -1.33
CA VAL A 1229 -24.61 -16.43 -1.66
C VAL A 1229 -23.32 -15.68 -2.00
N LEU A 1230 -22.33 -15.69 -1.10
CA LEU A 1230 -21.03 -14.98 -1.29
C LEU A 1230 -20.17 -15.56 -2.45
N GLN A 1231 -20.77 -16.22 -3.44
CA GLN A 1231 -20.09 -16.98 -4.49
C GLN A 1231 -20.68 -16.85 -5.90
N GLN A 1232 -21.54 -15.88 -6.20
CA GLN A 1232 -21.95 -15.66 -7.60
C GLN A 1232 -21.56 -14.26 -8.07
N ILE A 1233 -20.57 -14.22 -8.98
CA ILE A 1233 -20.52 -13.21 -10.05
C ILE A 1233 -21.95 -13.04 -10.56
N PRO A 1234 -22.48 -11.82 -10.79
CA PRO A 1234 -23.82 -11.66 -11.31
C PRO A 1234 -23.97 -12.45 -12.61
N THR A 1235 -24.66 -13.59 -12.54
CA THR A 1235 -25.22 -14.23 -13.72
C THR A 1235 -26.31 -13.29 -14.21
N ALA A 1236 -26.13 -12.74 -15.41
CA ALA A 1236 -27.28 -12.22 -16.14
C ALA A 1236 -28.35 -13.34 -16.16
N PRO A 1237 -29.64 -13.03 -15.92
CA PRO A 1237 -30.67 -14.05 -15.92
C PRO A 1237 -30.74 -14.68 -17.31
N LEU A 1238 -30.39 -15.97 -17.39
CA LEU A 1238 -30.73 -16.83 -18.51
C LEU A 1238 -32.24 -16.96 -18.52
N GLN A 1239 -32.88 -16.30 -19.48
CA GLN A 1239 -34.27 -16.50 -19.78
C GLN A 1239 -34.45 -17.95 -20.28
N GLU A 1240 -35.17 -18.75 -19.51
CA GLU A 1240 -35.59 -20.09 -19.91
C GLU A 1240 -36.30 -20.03 -21.27
N SER A 1241 -35.73 -20.73 -22.25
CA SER A 1241 -36.36 -21.00 -23.53
C SER A 1241 -36.12 -22.46 -23.88
N LEU A 1242 -36.97 -23.30 -23.27
CA LEU A 1242 -37.60 -24.53 -23.76
C LEU A 1242 -36.74 -25.73 -24.22
N THR A 1243 -37.09 -26.87 -23.59
CA THR A 1243 -37.17 -28.23 -24.12
C THR A 1243 -36.94 -28.46 -25.61
N LEU A 1244 -36.04 -29.42 -25.86
CA LEU A 1244 -35.77 -30.23 -27.06
C LEU A 1244 -35.18 -29.52 -28.29
#